data_AF-A0A127M4U6-F1
#
_entry.id   AF-A0A127M4U6-F1
#
_cell.length_a   1.000
_cell.length_b   1.000
_cell.length_c   1.000
_cell.angle_alpha   90.00
_cell.angle_beta   90.00
_cell.angle_gamma   90.00
#
_symmetry.space_group_name_H-M   'P 1'
#
loop_
_entity.id
_entity.type
_entity.pdbx_description
1 polymer ?
#
loop_
_entity_poly.entity_id
_entity_poly.type
_entity_poly.pdbx_seq_one_letter_code
_entity_poly.pdbx_strand_id
1 'polypeptide(L)'
;MVHKDRKLAKSKSEWVRAFACNDMKPLIICRGPIRKEAMDVFDEMGITHYGILLSEKDSITYTNALAPELRTLTDPDRVHRVPDYSGATKEERQKRIQQIIRIAYDNGYNSIFAGYGFMSEDAEMVESMEKAGLNFIGPCSFTQKSAGMKDQAKRTALETGVSVTPGVNNATSLALFAKYGKDGLEKCAKDHKLDVDFSACKDVEEQALALLAASYEANIDIINAADIGAALQVEAKRMLMEKPNNRFRLKAIAGGGGKGQRILQSANSYEGASLEEKVEKAAANVPSLVLECLVELKTNGVGDNKNVLIEMNIDTTRHQEIQVVGNGEWCMTMGGRDCSLQMHEQKLLEVSVTEEELEAAIDVATAAGKTAEAEQLKKDLVILQHMEREGAIFGEAVKLDSLGTFECIVDGEAHYFMEMNTRIQVEHRVTELCYKLKFTNPDDSGDYFIAESLVEVMVLLARHGKKLPKPTRILREKTSVEARMNATNQALQPHAGGVIENWSNAIPGEIRDDQGISTHNPDTDVFMKYHLAGAYDSNIALLLTTGETRLSSYQRLAEILRRTELRGKDLSTNLEFHYGLVHWFIGNGINARPSTNFIVPYLTAVGLLKEQANQIDLDVAFNEIRQKYVAAAGDNAKAWAEALDAKKLLLIRPLERLFAEPHYMSGWLSMNKDSLHIDDGEIKWQTNPIEMLDKLYHYLNMDFEKGKPARYMIWDHDHDILTAAVSFYKSLNEKVDAADFPALQALLASDKAPKGFSSDEWAAVRSAHAGYYAGTEVLAVLMYIATETGFCELSVNPDLSITIPERLTNKDLQKQMAKVLVPPPAAKSDEVLAASGGMYYPREAPGMDVFVSEGDHFNTGDTLYIVEVMKMFNKVIAPFSGTIAKVLVEGDGVIIKKGQPLFKIIPDEMIVIETPEEVAEMRRVKTIEFLATLK
;
A
#
# COMPACT_ATOMS: atom_id res chain seq x y z
N MET A 1 -1.49 -15.52 18.55
CA MET A 1 -2.12 -16.14 17.37
C MET A 1 -1.07 -16.69 16.40
N VAL A 2 -0.02 -15.94 16.13
CA VAL A 2 1.03 -16.31 15.16
C VAL A 2 1.97 -17.41 15.68
N HIS A 3 2.52 -17.28 16.90
CA HIS A 3 3.49 -18.23 17.46
C HIS A 3 2.87 -19.51 18.04
N LYS A 4 3.47 -20.68 17.74
CA LYS A 4 3.04 -22.03 18.18
C LYS A 4 4.20 -23.02 18.29
N ASP A 5 4.00 -24.14 19.00
CA ASP A 5 4.89 -25.30 18.86
C ASP A 5 4.50 -26.09 17.59
N ARG A 6 5.40 -26.11 16.59
CA ARG A 6 5.21 -26.76 15.28
C ARG A 6 6.06 -28.04 15.13
N LYS A 7 6.57 -28.59 16.24
CA LYS A 7 7.48 -29.75 16.22
C LYS A 7 6.74 -31.05 15.96
N LEU A 8 6.47 -31.37 14.69
CA LEU A 8 5.83 -32.62 14.28
C LEU A 8 6.59 -33.88 14.76
N ALA A 9 7.91 -33.78 14.95
CA ALA A 9 8.74 -34.86 15.51
C ALA A 9 8.30 -35.31 16.91
N LYS A 10 7.62 -34.45 17.68
CA LYS A 10 7.09 -34.77 19.02
C LYS A 10 5.69 -35.38 18.99
N SER A 11 5.07 -35.51 17.82
CA SER A 11 3.73 -36.08 17.69
C SER A 11 3.68 -37.54 18.15
N LYS A 12 2.54 -37.96 18.70
CA LYS A 12 2.29 -39.37 19.04
C LYS A 12 2.01 -40.23 17.80
N SER A 13 1.52 -39.62 16.72
CA SER A 13 1.30 -40.29 15.43
C SER A 13 2.63 -40.54 14.70
N GLU A 14 2.83 -41.76 14.22
CA GLU A 14 3.97 -42.11 13.37
C GLU A 14 3.89 -41.42 12.00
N TRP A 15 2.71 -41.34 11.42
CA TRP A 15 2.48 -40.68 10.15
C TRP A 15 2.82 -39.18 10.24
N VAL A 16 2.35 -38.49 11.29
CA VAL A 16 2.68 -37.07 11.50
C VAL A 16 4.19 -36.88 11.69
N ARG A 17 4.84 -37.75 12.48
CA ARG A 17 6.30 -37.67 12.68
C ARG A 17 7.09 -37.84 11.39
N ALA A 18 6.56 -38.58 10.40
CA ALA A 18 7.22 -38.77 9.11
C ALA A 18 7.36 -37.46 8.29
N PHE A 19 6.58 -36.43 8.62
CA PHE A 19 6.65 -35.10 8.01
C PHE A 19 7.46 -34.09 8.84
N ALA A 20 8.18 -34.53 9.87
CA ALA A 20 9.10 -33.65 10.59
C ALA A 20 10.20 -33.10 9.64
N CYS A 21 10.61 -31.86 9.88
CA CYS A 21 11.62 -31.15 9.07
C CYS A 21 12.84 -30.73 9.89
N ASN A 22 13.07 -31.34 11.06
CA ASN A 22 14.18 -31.00 11.95
C ASN A 22 15.58 -31.34 11.38
N ASP A 23 15.64 -32.01 10.24
CA ASP A 23 16.85 -32.28 9.44
C ASP A 23 17.19 -31.16 8.44
N MET A 24 16.25 -30.24 8.18
CA MET A 24 16.48 -29.08 7.32
C MET A 24 17.50 -28.14 7.96
N LYS A 25 18.32 -27.51 7.12
CA LYS A 25 19.33 -26.54 7.50
C LYS A 25 19.32 -25.36 6.53
N PRO A 26 18.33 -24.45 6.62
CA PRO A 26 18.15 -23.38 5.64
C PRO A 26 19.22 -22.30 5.71
N LEU A 27 19.68 -21.81 4.56
CA LEU A 27 20.31 -20.50 4.42
C LEU A 27 19.26 -19.49 3.97
N ILE A 28 19.01 -18.47 4.78
CA ILE A 28 18.05 -17.41 4.51
C ILE A 28 18.74 -16.29 3.71
N ILE A 29 18.23 -15.99 2.51
CA ILE A 29 18.81 -15.02 1.56
C ILE A 29 17.91 -13.80 1.29
N CYS A 30 16.86 -13.61 2.08
CA CYS A 30 16.00 -12.41 2.10
C CYS A 30 16.31 -11.52 3.31
N ARG A 31 15.61 -10.38 3.48
CA ARG A 31 15.69 -9.44 4.62
C ARG A 31 14.30 -8.97 5.07
N GLY A 32 14.23 -8.20 6.15
CA GLY A 32 13.01 -7.54 6.61
C GLY A 32 12.09 -8.48 7.40
N PRO A 33 10.79 -8.15 7.55
CA PRO A 33 9.85 -8.91 8.37
C PRO A 33 9.81 -10.42 8.04
N ILE A 34 9.83 -10.79 6.75
CA ILE A 34 9.84 -12.20 6.31
C ILE A 34 11.05 -13.01 6.77
N ARG A 35 12.23 -12.37 6.94
CA ARG A 35 13.41 -13.06 7.48
C ARG A 35 13.17 -13.40 8.95
N LYS A 36 12.67 -12.43 9.73
CA LYS A 36 12.37 -12.63 11.16
C LYS A 36 11.29 -13.69 11.35
N GLU A 37 10.23 -13.64 10.54
CA GLU A 37 9.19 -14.66 10.51
C GLU A 37 9.78 -16.05 10.23
N ALA A 38 10.62 -16.19 9.20
CA ALA A 38 11.22 -17.48 8.86
C ALA A 38 12.08 -18.03 10.00
N MET A 39 12.84 -17.18 10.69
CA MET A 39 13.59 -17.57 11.89
C MET A 39 12.65 -18.14 12.96
N ASP A 40 11.57 -17.44 13.27
CA ASP A 40 10.60 -17.88 14.28
C ASP A 40 9.93 -19.20 13.89
N VAL A 41 9.45 -19.31 12.64
CA VAL A 41 8.81 -20.53 12.13
C VAL A 41 9.79 -21.71 12.15
N PHE A 42 11.06 -21.51 11.77
CA PHE A 42 12.08 -22.56 11.81
C PHE A 42 12.32 -23.05 13.24
N ASP A 43 12.48 -22.14 14.21
CA ASP A 43 12.65 -22.49 15.63
C ASP A 43 11.43 -23.23 16.20
N GLU A 44 10.23 -22.79 15.81
CA GLU A 44 8.95 -23.40 16.14
C GLU A 44 8.79 -24.80 15.54
N MET A 45 9.31 -25.05 14.33
CA MET A 45 9.35 -26.37 13.69
C MET A 45 10.45 -27.29 14.25
N GLY A 46 11.38 -26.74 15.04
CA GLY A 46 12.53 -27.46 15.59
C GLY A 46 13.73 -27.53 14.65
N ILE A 47 13.80 -26.65 13.65
CA ILE A 47 14.96 -26.43 12.79
C ILE A 47 15.95 -25.53 13.55
N THR A 48 16.92 -26.15 14.23
CA THR A 48 17.83 -25.42 15.14
C THR A 48 19.09 -24.86 14.46
N HIS A 49 19.26 -25.09 13.16
CA HIS A 49 20.47 -24.71 12.43
C HIS A 49 20.12 -24.08 11.08
N TYR A 50 20.01 -22.75 11.06
CA TYR A 50 19.84 -21.96 9.86
C TYR A 50 20.91 -20.85 9.79
N GLY A 51 21.28 -20.48 8.57
CA GLY A 51 22.20 -19.39 8.26
C GLY A 51 21.50 -18.15 7.77
N ILE A 52 22.18 -17.01 7.88
CA ILE A 52 21.68 -15.73 7.35
C ILE A 52 22.72 -15.15 6.40
N LEU A 53 22.29 -14.88 5.17
CA LEU A 53 23.06 -14.05 4.25
C LEU A 53 22.84 -12.59 4.60
N LEU A 54 23.90 -11.84 4.84
CA LEU A 54 23.83 -10.42 5.22
C LEU A 54 24.54 -9.55 4.18
N SER A 55 23.77 -8.68 3.52
CA SER A 55 24.34 -7.66 2.64
C SER A 55 25.19 -6.65 3.40
N GLU A 56 26.26 -6.15 2.79
CA GLU A 56 27.04 -5.05 3.34
C GLU A 56 26.21 -3.78 3.58
N LYS A 57 25.18 -3.55 2.74
CA LYS A 57 24.22 -2.45 2.90
C LYS A 57 23.29 -2.61 4.13
N ASP A 58 23.09 -3.84 4.61
CA ASP A 58 22.38 -4.16 5.87
C ASP A 58 23.35 -4.35 7.05
N SER A 59 24.63 -4.03 6.85
CA SER A 59 25.69 -4.22 7.84
C SER A 59 26.42 -2.88 8.14
N ILE A 60 27.45 -2.98 9.00
CA ILE A 60 28.30 -1.95 9.66
C ILE A 60 28.56 -0.64 8.89
N THR A 61 28.38 -0.62 7.57
CA THR A 61 28.39 0.54 6.68
C THR A 61 27.56 1.72 7.18
N TYR A 62 26.43 1.48 7.86
CA TYR A 62 25.61 2.53 8.50
C TYR A 62 25.49 2.33 10.01
N THR A 63 25.94 3.32 10.79
CA THR A 63 25.80 3.33 12.26
C THR A 63 24.34 3.15 12.67
N ASN A 64 24.08 2.18 13.56
CA ASN A 64 22.74 1.82 14.05
C ASN A 64 21.75 1.30 13.00
N ALA A 65 22.22 0.80 11.85
CA ALA A 65 21.37 0.16 10.83
C ALA A 65 21.52 -1.36 10.74
N LEU A 66 22.25 -1.98 11.70
CA LEU A 66 22.38 -3.43 11.75
C LEU A 66 20.99 -4.07 11.81
N ALA A 67 20.76 -5.04 10.93
CA ALA A 67 19.51 -5.79 10.83
C ALA A 67 19.04 -6.27 12.23
N PRO A 68 17.91 -5.76 12.76
CA PRO A 68 17.58 -5.90 14.18
C PRO A 68 17.35 -7.33 14.64
N GLU A 69 16.84 -8.20 13.77
CA GLU A 69 16.61 -9.61 14.04
C GLU A 69 17.89 -10.36 14.44
N LEU A 70 19.06 -9.91 13.94
CA LEU A 70 20.35 -10.52 14.26
C LEU A 70 20.72 -10.40 15.74
N ARG A 71 20.10 -9.48 16.48
CA ARG A 71 20.31 -9.30 17.93
C ARG A 71 19.87 -10.52 18.74
N THR A 72 18.98 -11.33 18.16
CA THR A 72 18.48 -12.57 18.78
C THR A 72 19.30 -13.81 18.40
N LEU A 73 20.17 -13.69 17.39
CA LEU A 73 21.02 -14.78 16.95
C LEU A 73 22.22 -14.92 17.88
N THR A 74 22.32 -16.06 18.56
CA THR A 74 23.36 -16.31 19.57
C THR A 74 24.69 -16.81 18.99
N ASP A 75 24.68 -17.27 17.74
CA ASP A 75 25.83 -17.85 17.05
C ASP A 75 26.20 -16.99 15.82
N PRO A 76 27.21 -16.11 15.92
CA PRO A 76 27.57 -15.18 14.86
C PRO A 76 28.19 -15.86 13.64
N ASP A 77 28.71 -17.10 13.77
CA ASP A 77 29.30 -17.85 12.65
C ASP A 77 28.24 -18.27 11.61
N ARG A 78 26.96 -18.12 11.95
CA ARG A 78 25.82 -18.34 11.04
C ARG A 78 25.52 -17.15 10.14
N VAL A 79 26.19 -16.00 10.32
CA VAL A 79 25.97 -14.78 9.53
C VAL A 79 27.04 -14.63 8.45
N HIS A 80 26.60 -14.74 7.20
CA HIS A 80 27.47 -14.79 6.02
C HIS A 80 27.39 -13.48 5.25
N ARG A 81 28.46 -12.67 5.32
CA ARG A 81 28.49 -11.35 4.69
C ARG A 81 28.76 -11.43 3.21
N VAL A 82 28.04 -10.62 2.45
CA VAL A 82 28.19 -10.52 1.01
C VAL A 82 27.96 -9.06 0.56
N PRO A 83 28.55 -8.57 -0.54
CA PRO A 83 28.37 -7.15 -0.91
C PRO A 83 26.91 -6.69 -1.10
N ASP A 84 26.06 -7.53 -1.69
CA ASP A 84 24.63 -7.28 -1.89
C ASP A 84 23.86 -8.61 -2.13
N TYR A 85 22.54 -8.61 -2.30
CA TYR A 85 21.77 -9.85 -2.44
C TYR A 85 21.69 -10.41 -3.86
N SER A 86 21.98 -9.62 -4.92
CA SER A 86 21.64 -9.98 -6.31
C SER A 86 22.75 -9.81 -7.35
N GLY A 87 23.76 -8.97 -7.11
CA GLY A 87 24.65 -8.43 -8.14
C GLY A 87 23.97 -7.37 -9.02
N ALA A 88 24.73 -6.41 -9.54
CA ALA A 88 24.22 -5.34 -10.41
C ALA A 88 24.21 -5.76 -11.89
N THR A 89 25.16 -6.60 -12.32
CA THR A 89 25.23 -7.16 -13.68
C THR A 89 24.89 -8.65 -13.72
N LYS A 90 24.72 -9.21 -14.93
CA LYS A 90 24.52 -10.66 -15.11
C LYS A 90 25.72 -11.45 -14.58
N GLU A 91 26.94 -10.98 -14.83
CA GLU A 91 28.18 -11.61 -14.36
C GLU A 91 28.29 -11.55 -12.83
N GLU A 92 27.95 -10.41 -12.23
CA GLU A 92 27.94 -10.26 -10.77
C GLU A 92 26.88 -11.14 -10.11
N ARG A 93 25.70 -11.25 -10.72
CA ARG A 93 24.63 -12.16 -10.29
C ARG A 93 25.08 -13.61 -10.33
N GLN A 94 25.72 -14.04 -11.41
CA GLN A 94 26.28 -15.39 -11.50
C GLN A 94 27.35 -15.64 -10.43
N LYS A 95 28.24 -14.66 -10.19
CA LYS A 95 29.19 -14.74 -9.07
C LYS A 95 28.48 -14.83 -7.72
N ARG A 96 27.37 -14.09 -7.54
CA ARG A 96 26.55 -14.11 -6.33
C ARG A 96 25.93 -15.49 -6.09
N ILE A 97 25.34 -16.07 -7.13
CA ILE A 97 24.76 -17.41 -7.10
C ILE A 97 25.81 -18.43 -6.66
N GLN A 98 26.99 -18.43 -7.29
CA GLN A 98 28.07 -19.34 -6.94
C GLN A 98 28.60 -19.09 -5.51
N GLN A 99 28.66 -17.84 -5.06
CA GLN A 99 29.03 -17.50 -3.69
C GLN A 99 28.01 -18.06 -2.68
N ILE A 100 26.71 -17.93 -2.93
CA ILE A 100 25.64 -18.47 -2.08
C ILE A 100 25.74 -20.00 -2.00
N ILE A 101 25.91 -20.68 -3.13
CA ILE A 101 26.09 -22.13 -3.19
C ILE A 101 27.30 -22.56 -2.36
N ARG A 102 28.43 -21.86 -2.52
CA ARG A 102 29.64 -22.14 -1.75
C ARG A 102 29.43 -21.96 -0.25
N ILE A 103 28.78 -20.86 0.17
CA ILE A 103 28.44 -20.63 1.58
C ILE A 103 27.57 -21.76 2.12
N ALA A 104 26.60 -22.23 1.33
CA ALA A 104 25.74 -23.35 1.71
C ALA A 104 26.55 -24.63 1.99
N TYR A 105 27.44 -25.01 1.06
CA TYR A 105 28.29 -26.18 1.23
C TYR A 105 29.29 -26.05 2.37
N ASP A 106 30.04 -24.94 2.44
CA ASP A 106 31.10 -24.71 3.42
C ASP A 106 30.56 -24.75 4.86
N ASN A 107 29.27 -24.46 5.06
CA ASN A 107 28.61 -24.42 6.37
C ASN A 107 27.57 -25.53 6.59
N GLY A 108 27.40 -26.44 5.62
CA GLY A 108 26.48 -27.57 5.74
C GLY A 108 24.98 -27.22 5.72
N TYR A 109 24.62 -26.11 5.08
CA TYR A 109 23.22 -25.79 4.77
C TYR A 109 22.73 -26.67 3.62
N ASN A 110 21.51 -27.20 3.74
CA ASN A 110 20.94 -28.13 2.76
C ASN A 110 19.70 -27.58 2.04
N SER A 111 19.31 -26.35 2.36
CA SER A 111 18.17 -25.68 1.75
C SER A 111 18.36 -24.17 1.70
N ILE A 112 17.65 -23.50 0.80
CA ILE A 112 17.66 -22.04 0.63
C ILE A 112 16.25 -21.50 0.84
N PHE A 113 16.11 -20.44 1.64
CA PHE A 113 14.87 -19.67 1.77
C PHE A 113 15.06 -18.25 1.26
N ALA A 114 14.33 -17.88 0.21
CA ALA A 114 14.47 -16.58 -0.46
C ALA A 114 13.34 -15.58 -0.15
N GLY A 115 12.31 -15.97 0.62
CA GLY A 115 11.18 -15.10 0.95
C GLY A 115 10.60 -14.40 -0.28
N TYR A 116 10.51 -13.06 -0.21
CA TYR A 116 10.11 -12.20 -1.32
C TYR A 116 11.17 -11.17 -1.70
N GLY A 117 11.09 -10.65 -2.92
CA GLY A 117 12.04 -9.68 -3.48
C GLY A 117 13.40 -10.31 -3.84
N PHE A 118 14.36 -9.46 -4.20
CA PHE A 118 15.71 -9.87 -4.63
C PHE A 118 15.68 -10.92 -5.75
N MET A 119 16.13 -12.14 -5.46
CA MET A 119 16.25 -13.25 -6.41
C MET A 119 15.19 -14.33 -6.16
N SER A 120 14.14 -14.05 -5.38
CA SER A 120 13.10 -15.06 -5.05
C SER A 120 12.37 -15.62 -6.27
N GLU A 121 12.28 -14.87 -7.37
CA GLU A 121 11.68 -15.28 -8.65
C GLU A 121 12.74 -15.42 -9.77
N ASP A 122 14.02 -15.59 -9.40
CA ASP A 122 15.11 -15.78 -10.34
C ASP A 122 15.29 -17.28 -10.66
N ALA A 123 14.67 -17.72 -11.75
CA ALA A 123 14.67 -19.13 -12.16
C ALA A 123 16.08 -19.69 -12.42
N GLU A 124 17.04 -18.85 -12.84
CA GLU A 124 18.43 -19.26 -13.08
C GLU A 124 19.16 -19.54 -11.76
N MET A 125 18.89 -18.72 -10.74
CA MET A 125 19.36 -18.97 -9.37
C MET A 125 18.78 -20.26 -8.81
N VAL A 126 17.45 -20.44 -8.89
CA VAL A 126 16.78 -21.65 -8.39
C VAL A 126 17.32 -22.90 -9.07
N GLU A 127 17.45 -22.88 -10.40
CA GLU A 127 18.02 -24.01 -11.16
C GLU A 127 19.47 -24.32 -10.73
N SER A 128 20.26 -23.29 -10.42
CA SER A 128 21.62 -23.47 -9.94
C SER A 128 21.67 -24.10 -8.55
N MET A 129 20.73 -23.74 -7.65
CA MET A 129 20.60 -24.37 -6.32
C MET A 129 20.17 -25.83 -6.43
N GLU A 130 19.20 -26.12 -7.30
CA GLU A 130 18.71 -27.47 -7.57
C GLU A 130 19.83 -28.37 -8.12
N LYS A 131 20.61 -27.88 -9.09
CA LYS A 131 21.79 -28.58 -9.63
C LYS A 131 22.88 -28.81 -8.58
N ALA A 132 22.98 -27.93 -7.59
CA ALA A 132 23.84 -28.09 -6.42
C ALA A 132 23.22 -29.02 -5.35
N GLY A 133 22.06 -29.62 -5.57
CA GLY A 133 21.42 -30.52 -4.61
C GLY A 133 20.91 -29.83 -3.34
N LEU A 134 20.70 -28.51 -3.39
CA LEU A 134 20.06 -27.75 -2.31
C LEU A 134 18.55 -27.76 -2.51
N ASN A 135 17.78 -27.96 -1.43
CA ASN A 135 16.33 -27.80 -1.50
C ASN A 135 15.97 -26.31 -1.56
N PHE A 136 15.22 -25.89 -2.57
CA PHE A 136 14.70 -24.53 -2.60
C PHE A 136 13.35 -24.48 -1.87
N ILE A 137 13.24 -23.64 -0.84
CA ILE A 137 12.00 -23.42 -0.10
C ILE A 137 11.18 -22.36 -0.85
N GLY A 138 10.53 -22.80 -1.92
CA GLY A 138 9.77 -22.00 -2.89
C GLY A 138 9.50 -22.82 -4.16
N PRO A 139 8.83 -22.26 -5.18
CA PRO A 139 8.59 -22.98 -6.43
C PRO A 139 9.88 -23.33 -7.17
N CYS A 140 9.92 -24.51 -7.81
CA CYS A 140 11.07 -24.97 -8.58
C CYS A 140 11.34 -24.12 -9.83
N SER A 141 12.54 -24.28 -10.41
CA SER A 141 12.97 -23.52 -11.59
C SER A 141 12.05 -23.72 -12.81
N PHE A 142 11.46 -24.91 -12.97
CA PHE A 142 10.47 -25.18 -14.00
C PHE A 142 9.23 -24.31 -13.83
N THR A 143 8.63 -24.32 -12.63
CA THR A 143 7.44 -23.52 -12.33
C THR A 143 7.72 -22.03 -12.48
N GLN A 144 8.88 -21.54 -12.00
CA GLN A 144 9.27 -20.13 -12.17
C GLN A 144 9.38 -19.72 -13.64
N LYS A 145 9.90 -20.58 -14.52
CA LYS A 145 9.93 -20.31 -15.97
C LYS A 145 8.53 -20.33 -16.57
N SER A 146 7.74 -21.37 -16.24
CA SER A 146 6.39 -21.57 -16.81
C SER A 146 5.38 -20.49 -16.40
N ALA A 147 5.43 -20.00 -15.16
CA ALA A 147 4.50 -19.00 -14.65
C ALA A 147 5.07 -17.57 -14.62
N GLY A 148 6.40 -17.40 -14.59
CA GLY A 148 7.04 -16.08 -14.48
C GLY A 148 7.22 -15.35 -15.82
N MET A 149 7.32 -16.05 -16.94
CA MET A 149 7.37 -15.42 -18.26
C MET A 149 5.97 -15.04 -18.72
N LYS A 150 5.69 -13.74 -18.85
CA LYS A 150 4.33 -13.19 -19.08
C LYS A 150 3.61 -13.79 -20.29
N ASP A 151 4.33 -14.06 -21.36
CA ASP A 151 3.79 -14.68 -22.57
C ASP A 151 3.49 -16.16 -22.39
N GLN A 152 4.40 -16.93 -21.77
CA GLN A 152 4.16 -18.34 -21.44
C GLN A 152 3.01 -18.48 -20.44
N ALA A 153 2.99 -17.69 -19.38
CA ALA A 153 1.93 -17.69 -18.38
C ALA A 153 0.57 -17.37 -19.00
N LYS A 154 0.48 -16.33 -19.85
CA LYS A 154 -0.78 -16.01 -20.56
C LYS A 154 -1.20 -17.11 -21.53
N ARG A 155 -0.27 -17.78 -22.20
CA ARG A 155 -0.61 -18.93 -23.06
C ARG A 155 -1.18 -20.07 -22.24
N THR A 156 -0.51 -20.45 -21.16
CA THR A 156 -1.02 -21.49 -20.25
C THR A 156 -2.39 -21.11 -19.69
N ALA A 157 -2.62 -19.83 -19.37
CA ALA A 157 -3.93 -19.35 -18.94
C ALA A 157 -4.99 -19.56 -20.04
N LEU A 158 -4.72 -19.17 -21.28
CA LEU A 158 -5.62 -19.40 -22.41
C LEU A 158 -5.90 -20.89 -22.68
N GLU A 159 -4.87 -21.73 -22.67
CA GLU A 159 -4.97 -23.19 -22.88
C GLU A 159 -5.80 -23.88 -21.80
N THR A 160 -5.82 -23.33 -20.60
CA THR A 160 -6.53 -23.88 -19.43
C THR A 160 -7.89 -23.23 -19.20
N GLY A 161 -8.31 -22.31 -20.07
CA GLY A 161 -9.59 -21.61 -19.96
C GLY A 161 -9.65 -20.60 -18.83
N VAL A 162 -8.50 -20.12 -18.36
CA VAL A 162 -8.38 -19.00 -17.43
C VAL A 162 -8.61 -17.69 -18.17
N SER A 163 -9.40 -16.79 -17.59
CA SER A 163 -9.69 -15.49 -18.18
C SER A 163 -8.43 -14.63 -18.23
N VAL A 164 -8.08 -14.07 -19.38
CA VAL A 164 -6.98 -13.12 -19.54
C VAL A 164 -7.48 -11.83 -20.16
N THR A 165 -6.76 -10.72 -19.95
CA THR A 165 -7.09 -9.46 -20.63
C THR A 165 -7.11 -9.66 -22.15
N PRO A 166 -8.20 -9.25 -22.85
CA PRO A 166 -8.27 -9.35 -24.29
C PRO A 166 -7.10 -8.63 -24.95
N GLY A 167 -6.39 -9.31 -25.85
CA GLY A 167 -5.17 -8.77 -26.43
C GLY A 167 -4.41 -9.75 -27.31
N VAL A 168 -3.24 -9.32 -27.76
CA VAL A 168 -2.28 -10.10 -28.53
C VAL A 168 -1.01 -10.26 -27.72
N ASN A 169 -0.60 -11.53 -27.50
CA ASN A 169 0.51 -11.89 -26.62
C ASN A 169 1.72 -12.47 -27.37
N ASN A 170 1.62 -12.65 -28.69
CA ASN A 170 2.63 -13.31 -29.54
C ASN A 170 3.16 -12.40 -30.65
N ALA A 171 3.43 -11.12 -30.35
CA ALA A 171 3.85 -10.15 -31.35
C ALA A 171 5.12 -10.55 -32.12
N THR A 172 6.07 -11.20 -31.44
CA THR A 172 7.31 -11.71 -32.05
C THR A 172 7.03 -12.84 -33.04
N SER A 173 6.15 -13.79 -32.71
CA SER A 173 5.69 -14.83 -33.64
C SER A 173 4.99 -14.22 -34.85
N LEU A 174 4.10 -13.23 -34.63
CA LEU A 174 3.42 -12.52 -35.72
C LEU A 174 4.41 -11.77 -36.64
N ALA A 175 5.42 -11.12 -36.07
CA ALA A 175 6.49 -10.47 -36.82
C ALA A 175 7.31 -11.48 -37.64
N LEU A 176 7.62 -12.64 -37.05
CA LEU A 176 8.33 -13.72 -37.72
C LEU A 176 7.52 -14.28 -38.89
N PHE A 177 6.22 -14.50 -38.71
CA PHE A 177 5.32 -14.93 -39.77
C PHE A 177 5.16 -13.88 -40.86
N ALA A 178 5.08 -12.60 -40.53
CA ALA A 178 5.00 -11.52 -41.50
C ALA A 178 6.27 -11.43 -42.36
N LYS A 179 7.44 -11.71 -41.77
CA LYS A 179 8.74 -11.58 -42.44
C LYS A 179 9.15 -12.83 -43.24
N TYR A 180 8.92 -14.02 -42.69
CA TYR A 180 9.40 -15.29 -43.27
C TYR A 180 8.27 -16.20 -43.76
N GLY A 181 7.02 -15.94 -43.39
CA GLY A 181 5.90 -16.86 -43.61
C GLY A 181 5.90 -18.03 -42.62
N LYS A 182 4.73 -18.63 -42.42
CA LYS A 182 4.55 -19.80 -41.53
C LYS A 182 5.38 -21.02 -41.96
N ASP A 183 5.49 -21.24 -43.26
CA ASP A 183 6.27 -22.36 -43.83
C ASP A 183 7.78 -22.03 -43.99
N GLY A 184 8.19 -20.81 -43.63
CA GLY A 184 9.57 -20.31 -43.81
C GLY A 184 10.49 -20.50 -42.62
N LEU A 185 10.00 -21.02 -41.49
CA LEU A 185 10.75 -21.10 -40.23
C LEU A 185 12.00 -22.00 -40.33
N GLU A 186 11.87 -23.21 -40.89
CA GLU A 186 13.02 -24.11 -41.07
C GLU A 186 14.10 -23.51 -41.96
N LYS A 187 13.70 -22.76 -42.99
CA LYS A 187 14.63 -22.06 -43.87
C LYS A 187 15.35 -20.93 -43.11
N CYS A 188 14.61 -20.16 -42.31
CA CYS A 188 15.19 -19.13 -41.46
C CYS A 188 16.24 -19.70 -40.50
N ALA A 189 15.95 -20.83 -39.85
CA ALA A 189 16.89 -21.55 -38.99
C ALA A 189 18.17 -21.94 -39.74
N LYS A 190 18.03 -22.54 -40.93
CA LYS A 190 19.16 -22.94 -41.78
C LYS A 190 20.01 -21.74 -42.23
N ASP A 191 19.36 -20.66 -42.67
CA ASP A 191 20.02 -19.44 -43.16
C ASP A 191 20.85 -18.77 -42.06
N HIS A 192 20.40 -18.83 -40.81
CA HIS A 192 21.08 -18.24 -39.64
C HIS A 192 21.91 -19.24 -38.81
N LYS A 193 21.97 -20.51 -39.24
CA LYS A 193 22.68 -21.61 -38.55
C LYS A 193 22.23 -21.83 -37.10
N LEU A 194 20.92 -21.74 -36.88
CA LEU A 194 20.28 -21.99 -35.58
C LEU A 194 19.90 -23.46 -35.45
N ASP A 195 20.22 -24.06 -34.31
CA ASP A 195 19.86 -25.44 -34.00
C ASP A 195 18.49 -25.46 -33.31
N VAL A 196 17.47 -25.98 -34.00
CA VAL A 196 16.08 -25.99 -33.54
C VAL A 196 15.45 -27.32 -33.86
N ASP A 197 14.96 -28.02 -32.83
CA ASP A 197 14.19 -29.24 -33.01
C ASP A 197 12.70 -28.91 -33.25
N PHE A 198 12.38 -28.60 -34.51
CA PHE A 198 10.99 -28.35 -34.91
C PHE A 198 10.08 -29.58 -34.75
N SER A 199 10.63 -30.80 -34.65
CA SER A 199 9.84 -32.02 -34.51
C SER A 199 9.27 -32.21 -33.10
N ALA A 200 9.86 -31.54 -32.11
CA ALA A 200 9.37 -31.49 -30.73
C ALA A 200 8.23 -30.48 -30.51
N CYS A 201 7.95 -29.62 -31.49
CA CYS A 201 6.93 -28.57 -31.41
C CYS A 201 5.56 -29.11 -31.85
N LYS A 202 4.51 -28.78 -31.11
CA LYS A 202 3.13 -29.24 -31.38
C LYS A 202 2.45 -28.50 -32.52
N ASP A 203 2.78 -27.23 -32.70
CA ASP A 203 2.20 -26.37 -33.71
C ASP A 203 3.20 -25.31 -34.23
N VAL A 204 2.77 -24.55 -35.23
CA VAL A 204 3.61 -23.53 -35.88
C VAL A 204 3.99 -22.36 -34.96
N GLU A 205 3.22 -22.14 -33.89
CA GLU A 205 3.51 -21.11 -32.89
C GLU A 205 4.64 -21.57 -31.97
N GLU A 206 4.58 -22.82 -31.46
CA GLU A 206 5.70 -23.44 -30.73
C GLU A 206 6.97 -23.48 -31.59
N GLN A 207 6.86 -23.77 -32.89
CA GLN A 207 7.99 -23.70 -33.84
C GLN A 207 8.61 -22.31 -33.94
N ALA A 208 7.78 -21.25 -34.03
CA ALA A 208 8.26 -19.87 -34.09
C ALA A 208 9.02 -19.49 -32.83
N LEU A 209 8.53 -19.90 -31.66
CA LEU A 209 9.14 -19.59 -30.37
C LEU A 209 10.43 -20.36 -30.13
N ALA A 210 10.48 -21.64 -30.51
CA ALA A 210 11.70 -22.42 -30.45
C ALA A 210 12.80 -21.79 -31.32
N LEU A 211 12.44 -21.29 -32.50
CA LEU A 211 13.35 -20.56 -33.38
C LEU A 211 13.80 -19.21 -32.77
N LEU A 212 12.88 -18.45 -32.17
CA LEU A 212 13.22 -17.21 -31.47
C LEU A 212 14.16 -17.47 -30.29
N ALA A 213 13.86 -18.47 -29.45
CA ALA A 213 14.71 -18.85 -28.33
C ALA A 213 16.13 -19.24 -28.78
N ALA A 214 16.25 -20.09 -29.80
CA ALA A 214 17.55 -20.46 -30.37
C ALA A 214 18.31 -19.23 -30.93
N SER A 215 17.60 -18.27 -31.53
CA SER A 215 18.21 -17.03 -32.01
C SER A 215 18.77 -16.17 -30.87
N TYR A 216 18.05 -16.10 -29.75
CA TYR A 216 18.47 -15.37 -28.54
C TYR A 216 19.70 -16.03 -27.91
N GLU A 217 19.70 -17.36 -27.79
CA GLU A 217 20.87 -18.11 -27.29
C GLU A 217 22.11 -17.95 -28.18
N ALA A 218 21.90 -17.90 -29.50
CA ALA A 218 22.98 -17.67 -30.47
C ALA A 218 23.42 -16.20 -30.55
N ASN A 219 22.77 -15.28 -29.82
CA ASN A 219 22.98 -13.84 -29.87
C ASN A 219 22.79 -13.26 -31.29
N ILE A 220 21.68 -13.63 -31.94
CA ILE A 220 21.29 -13.22 -33.31
C ILE A 220 19.86 -12.66 -33.29
N ASP A 221 19.63 -11.57 -34.02
CA ASP A 221 18.29 -11.02 -34.25
C ASP A 221 17.75 -11.45 -35.63
N ILE A 222 16.81 -12.38 -35.65
CA ILE A 222 16.06 -12.76 -36.87
C ILE A 222 14.89 -11.79 -37.14
N ILE A 223 14.41 -11.09 -36.12
CA ILE A 223 13.43 -10.00 -36.18
C ILE A 223 13.89 -8.86 -35.29
N ASN A 224 13.47 -7.63 -35.59
CA ASN A 224 13.81 -6.43 -34.81
C ASN A 224 12.56 -5.68 -34.31
N ALA A 225 12.77 -4.61 -33.53
CA ALA A 225 11.67 -3.80 -32.99
C ALA A 225 10.74 -3.20 -34.06
N ALA A 226 11.25 -2.89 -35.26
CA ALA A 226 10.43 -2.37 -36.34
C ALA A 226 9.53 -3.47 -36.93
N ASP A 227 10.05 -4.70 -37.08
CA ASP A 227 9.26 -5.86 -37.50
C ASP A 227 8.10 -6.12 -36.50
N ILE A 228 8.40 -6.04 -35.20
CA ILE A 228 7.43 -6.23 -34.11
C ILE A 228 6.40 -5.09 -34.08
N GLY A 229 6.85 -3.85 -34.19
CA GLY A 229 5.98 -2.67 -34.25
C GLY A 229 5.00 -2.72 -35.42
N ALA A 230 5.46 -3.16 -36.59
CA ALA A 230 4.61 -3.31 -37.78
C ALA A 230 3.56 -4.42 -37.59
N ALA A 231 3.94 -5.58 -37.05
CA ALA A 231 3.00 -6.65 -36.72
C ALA A 231 1.93 -6.19 -35.70
N LEU A 232 2.35 -5.54 -34.61
CA LEU A 232 1.42 -5.03 -33.60
C LEU A 232 0.55 -3.90 -34.12
N GLN A 233 1.02 -3.08 -35.06
CA GLN A 233 0.21 -2.04 -35.67
C GLN A 233 -1.00 -2.63 -36.40
N VAL A 234 -0.84 -3.76 -37.10
CA VAL A 234 -1.95 -4.45 -37.78
C VAL A 234 -2.99 -4.93 -36.77
N GLU A 235 -2.54 -5.56 -35.68
CA GLU A 235 -3.44 -6.04 -34.63
C GLU A 235 -4.12 -4.89 -33.87
N ALA A 236 -3.39 -3.82 -33.58
CA ALA A 236 -3.94 -2.63 -32.95
C ALA A 236 -5.06 -2.01 -33.80
N LYS A 237 -4.93 -1.97 -35.14
CA LYS A 237 -6.01 -1.51 -36.02
C LYS A 237 -7.27 -2.35 -35.85
N ARG A 238 -7.13 -3.68 -35.86
CA ARG A 238 -8.26 -4.61 -35.65
C ARG A 238 -8.93 -4.35 -34.30
N MET A 239 -8.13 -4.28 -33.23
CA MET A 239 -8.63 -4.08 -31.87
C MET A 239 -9.31 -2.71 -31.69
N LEU A 240 -8.74 -1.64 -32.28
CA LEU A 240 -9.33 -0.29 -32.26
C LEU A 240 -10.60 -0.18 -33.10
N MET A 241 -10.72 -0.93 -34.21
CA MET A 241 -11.98 -1.03 -34.97
C MET A 241 -13.07 -1.73 -34.16
N GLU A 242 -12.72 -2.82 -33.47
CA GLU A 242 -13.67 -3.58 -32.64
C GLU A 242 -14.11 -2.81 -31.38
N LYS A 243 -13.20 -2.02 -30.80
CA LYS A 243 -13.40 -1.29 -29.54
C LYS A 243 -12.91 0.16 -29.65
N PRO A 244 -13.62 1.03 -30.39
CA PRO A 244 -13.13 2.38 -30.72
C PRO A 244 -13.07 3.36 -29.56
N ASN A 245 -13.75 3.04 -28.44
CA ASN A 245 -13.73 3.82 -27.21
C ASN A 245 -12.67 3.34 -26.20
N ASN A 246 -12.11 2.14 -26.39
CA ASN A 246 -11.19 1.54 -25.44
C ASN A 246 -9.77 2.00 -25.70
N ARG A 247 -9.00 2.13 -24.63
CA ARG A 247 -7.54 2.30 -24.70
C ARG A 247 -6.88 0.93 -24.65
N PHE A 248 -5.66 0.85 -25.15
CA PHE A 248 -4.86 -0.38 -25.12
C PHE A 248 -3.51 -0.11 -24.48
N ARG A 249 -2.96 -1.11 -23.80
CA ARG A 249 -1.67 -1.05 -23.13
C ARG A 249 -0.70 -1.99 -23.82
N LEU A 250 0.44 -1.46 -24.20
CA LEU A 250 1.59 -2.23 -24.66
C LEU A 250 2.46 -2.56 -23.44
N LYS A 251 2.93 -3.80 -23.32
CA LYS A 251 3.88 -4.22 -22.28
C LYS A 251 4.98 -5.08 -22.88
N ALA A 252 6.23 -4.73 -22.68
CA ALA A 252 7.34 -5.63 -22.98
C ALA A 252 7.41 -6.75 -21.93
N ILE A 253 7.73 -7.98 -22.34
CA ILE A 253 7.63 -9.16 -21.46
C ILE A 253 8.58 -9.10 -20.25
N ALA A 254 9.73 -8.44 -20.39
CA ALA A 254 10.74 -8.29 -19.35
C ALA A 254 10.43 -7.14 -18.37
N GLY A 255 9.32 -6.42 -18.59
CA GLY A 255 8.94 -5.26 -17.79
C GLY A 255 8.21 -5.64 -16.50
N GLY A 256 8.60 -5.02 -15.39
CA GLY A 256 7.97 -5.14 -14.08
C GLY A 256 8.04 -3.82 -13.31
N GLY A 257 7.16 -3.62 -12.32
CA GLY A 257 7.09 -2.39 -11.51
C GLY A 257 6.91 -1.12 -12.34
N GLY A 258 6.05 -1.18 -13.35
CA GLY A 258 5.61 -0.02 -14.10
C GLY A 258 6.47 0.35 -15.31
N LYS A 259 7.64 -0.27 -15.50
CA LYS A 259 8.58 0.02 -16.59
C LYS A 259 8.30 -0.80 -17.84
N GLY A 260 8.57 -0.22 -19.01
CA GLY A 260 8.44 -0.89 -20.30
C GLY A 260 7.00 -1.10 -20.76
N GLN A 261 6.10 -0.18 -20.38
CA GLN A 261 4.69 -0.18 -20.79
C GLN A 261 4.24 1.18 -21.33
N ARG A 262 3.34 1.19 -22.32
CA ARG A 262 2.79 2.42 -22.93
C ARG A 262 1.29 2.30 -23.19
N ILE A 263 0.57 3.42 -23.10
CA ILE A 263 -0.86 3.47 -23.40
C ILE A 263 -1.07 3.99 -24.83
N LEU A 264 -1.70 3.16 -25.66
CA LEU A 264 -2.32 3.54 -26.90
C LEU A 264 -3.71 4.13 -26.61
N GLN A 265 -3.94 5.37 -27.03
CA GLN A 265 -5.24 6.03 -26.84
C GLN A 265 -6.33 5.41 -27.71
N SER A 266 -7.59 5.65 -27.35
CA SER A 266 -8.74 5.12 -28.09
C SER A 266 -8.84 5.76 -29.47
N ALA A 267 -9.44 5.06 -30.44
CA ALA A 267 -9.63 5.61 -31.78
C ALA A 267 -10.42 6.94 -31.71
N ASN A 268 -11.45 6.99 -30.87
CA ASN A 268 -12.30 8.16 -30.73
C ASN A 268 -11.65 9.38 -30.08
N SER A 269 -10.44 9.28 -29.52
CA SER A 269 -9.67 10.45 -29.06
C SER A 269 -8.98 11.20 -30.19
N TYR A 270 -8.94 10.65 -31.41
CA TYR A 270 -8.31 11.27 -32.57
C TYR A 270 -9.34 11.96 -33.46
N GLU A 271 -8.95 13.10 -34.03
CA GLU A 271 -9.75 13.79 -35.04
C GLU A 271 -9.77 13.01 -36.35
N GLY A 272 -10.92 12.91 -37.01
CA GLY A 272 -11.09 12.23 -38.29
C GLY A 272 -12.55 12.20 -38.73
N ALA A 273 -12.79 12.15 -40.04
CA ALA A 273 -14.13 12.16 -40.62
C ALA A 273 -14.82 10.78 -40.52
N SER A 274 -14.04 9.70 -40.54
CA SER A 274 -14.52 8.32 -40.36
C SER A 274 -13.81 7.61 -39.21
N LEU A 275 -14.35 6.50 -38.75
CA LEU A 275 -13.69 5.67 -37.73
C LEU A 275 -12.37 5.10 -38.26
N GLU A 276 -12.33 4.71 -39.53
CA GLU A 276 -11.14 4.16 -40.18
C GLU A 276 -9.98 5.16 -40.17
N GLU A 277 -10.23 6.43 -40.47
CA GLU A 277 -9.21 7.49 -40.40
C GLU A 277 -8.67 7.67 -38.99
N LYS A 278 -9.58 7.63 -37.99
CA LYS A 278 -9.21 7.74 -36.58
C LYS A 278 -8.36 6.55 -36.12
N VAL A 279 -8.74 5.33 -36.52
CA VAL A 279 -7.99 4.10 -36.24
C VAL A 279 -6.61 4.14 -36.87
N GLU A 280 -6.48 4.57 -38.13
CA GLU A 280 -5.20 4.69 -38.81
C GLU A 280 -4.26 5.66 -38.06
N LYS A 281 -4.77 6.83 -37.65
CA LYS A 281 -4.00 7.80 -36.86
C LYS A 281 -3.59 7.27 -35.48
N ALA A 282 -4.49 6.56 -34.80
CA ALA A 282 -4.19 5.96 -33.51
C ALA A 282 -3.10 4.88 -33.65
N ALA A 283 -3.30 3.91 -34.55
CA ALA A 283 -2.41 2.78 -34.76
C ALA A 283 -1.03 3.18 -35.30
N ALA A 284 -0.91 4.32 -36.00
CA ALA A 284 0.38 4.86 -36.46
C ALA A 284 1.39 5.09 -35.32
N ASN A 285 0.93 5.27 -34.08
CA ASN A 285 1.79 5.45 -32.91
C ASN A 285 2.39 4.12 -32.41
N VAL A 286 1.83 2.97 -32.78
CA VAL A 286 2.21 1.66 -32.20
C VAL A 286 3.71 1.34 -32.35
N PRO A 287 4.34 1.50 -33.53
CA PRO A 287 5.76 1.20 -33.67
C PRO A 287 6.67 2.03 -32.75
N SER A 288 6.37 3.31 -32.53
CA SER A 288 7.15 4.15 -31.61
C SER A 288 6.96 3.72 -30.16
N LEU A 289 5.72 3.40 -29.76
CA LEU A 289 5.43 2.90 -28.41
C LEU A 289 6.13 1.57 -28.10
N VAL A 290 6.21 0.65 -29.08
CA VAL A 290 6.97 -0.60 -28.96
C VAL A 290 8.45 -0.32 -28.72
N LEU A 291 9.04 0.57 -29.51
CA LEU A 291 10.45 0.93 -29.37
C LEU A 291 10.73 1.57 -28.01
N GLU A 292 9.87 2.49 -27.56
CA GLU A 292 9.97 3.10 -26.23
C GLU A 292 9.95 2.07 -25.11
N CYS A 293 9.03 1.09 -25.16
CA CYS A 293 8.97 0.00 -24.18
C CYS A 293 10.28 -0.79 -24.11
N LEU A 294 10.83 -1.17 -25.27
CA LEU A 294 12.05 -2.00 -25.35
C LEU A 294 13.31 -1.21 -24.95
N VAL A 295 13.40 0.06 -25.34
CA VAL A 295 14.52 0.94 -24.98
C VAL A 295 14.53 1.21 -23.48
N GLU A 296 13.37 1.48 -22.88
CA GLU A 296 13.25 1.71 -21.44
C GLU A 296 13.75 0.51 -20.62
N LEU A 297 13.48 -0.71 -21.09
CA LEU A 297 13.94 -1.94 -20.45
C LEU A 297 15.35 -2.38 -20.86
N LYS A 298 15.99 -1.69 -21.81
CA LYS A 298 17.27 -2.08 -22.41
C LYS A 298 17.22 -3.49 -23.03
N THR A 299 16.07 -3.89 -23.58
CA THR A 299 15.87 -5.18 -24.24
C THR A 299 15.81 -5.06 -25.77
N ASN A 300 16.39 -3.99 -26.31
CA ASN A 300 16.50 -3.77 -27.76
C ASN A 300 17.89 -4.15 -28.31
N GLY A 301 18.77 -4.75 -27.50
CA GLY A 301 20.07 -5.24 -27.92
C GLY A 301 19.95 -6.55 -28.72
N VAL A 302 21.03 -6.92 -29.41
CA VAL A 302 21.06 -8.18 -30.20
C VAL A 302 20.90 -9.37 -29.25
N GLY A 303 20.10 -10.36 -29.64
CA GLY A 303 19.86 -11.56 -28.85
C GLY A 303 18.90 -11.37 -27.67
N ASP A 304 18.48 -10.13 -27.37
CA ASP A 304 17.46 -9.88 -26.36
C ASP A 304 16.09 -10.39 -26.81
N ASN A 305 15.31 -10.91 -25.86
CA ASN A 305 13.90 -11.20 -26.08
C ASN A 305 13.11 -9.88 -26.16
N LYS A 306 12.64 -9.57 -27.37
CA LYS A 306 11.95 -8.31 -27.73
C LYS A 306 10.42 -8.43 -27.70
N ASN A 307 9.86 -9.48 -27.10
CA ASN A 307 8.41 -9.68 -27.15
C ASN A 307 7.65 -8.56 -26.43
N VAL A 308 6.60 -8.05 -27.08
CA VAL A 308 5.71 -7.00 -26.57
C VAL A 308 4.28 -7.47 -26.75
N LEU A 309 3.47 -7.44 -25.71
CA LEU A 309 2.04 -7.70 -25.79
C LEU A 309 1.26 -6.39 -25.92
N ILE A 310 0.09 -6.45 -26.57
CA ILE A 310 -0.91 -5.37 -26.56
C ILE A 310 -2.21 -5.91 -25.96
N GLU A 311 -2.72 -5.26 -24.92
CA GLU A 311 -3.91 -5.70 -24.19
C GLU A 311 -4.88 -4.55 -23.97
N MET A 312 -6.16 -4.86 -23.77
CA MET A 312 -7.16 -3.87 -23.38
C MET A 312 -6.73 -3.19 -22.07
N ASN A 313 -6.69 -1.86 -22.06
CA ASN A 313 -6.40 -1.10 -20.85
C ASN A 313 -7.68 -0.98 -20.03
N ILE A 314 -7.65 -1.49 -18.81
CA ILE A 314 -8.75 -1.38 -17.85
C ILE A 314 -8.48 -0.14 -16.99
N ASP A 315 -9.36 0.86 -17.10
CA ASP A 315 -9.16 2.18 -16.50
C ASP A 315 -9.47 2.19 -14.99
N THR A 316 -10.51 1.46 -14.60
CA THR A 316 -10.89 1.18 -13.20
C THR A 316 -10.39 -0.20 -12.84
N THR A 317 -9.11 -0.30 -12.49
CA THR A 317 -8.52 -1.56 -12.04
C THR A 317 -8.84 -1.75 -10.56
N ARG A 318 -9.57 -2.79 -10.19
CA ARG A 318 -9.40 -3.40 -8.85
C ARG A 318 -8.31 -4.47 -8.97
N HIS A 319 -7.37 -4.46 -8.03
CA HIS A 319 -6.33 -5.46 -7.96
C HIS A 319 -6.74 -6.48 -6.89
N GLN A 320 -7.11 -7.68 -7.33
CA GLN A 320 -7.39 -8.79 -6.42
C GLN A 320 -6.49 -9.97 -6.76
N GLU A 321 -6.17 -10.75 -5.75
CA GLU A 321 -5.23 -11.85 -5.90
C GLU A 321 -5.62 -13.05 -5.05
N ILE A 322 -5.31 -14.26 -5.51
CA ILE A 322 -5.64 -15.51 -4.83
C ILE A 322 -4.36 -16.18 -4.34
N GLN A 323 -4.33 -16.56 -3.06
CA GLN A 323 -3.27 -17.41 -2.55
C GLN A 323 -3.41 -18.82 -3.13
N VAL A 324 -2.40 -19.31 -3.83
CA VAL A 324 -2.35 -20.68 -4.35
C VAL A 324 -1.25 -21.49 -3.67
N VAL A 325 -1.52 -22.78 -3.47
CA VAL A 325 -0.65 -23.75 -2.80
C VAL A 325 -0.68 -25.06 -3.61
N GLY A 326 0.48 -25.59 -3.97
CA GLY A 326 0.56 -26.86 -4.69
C GLY A 326 1.80 -27.67 -4.33
N ASN A 327 1.79 -28.95 -4.71
CA ASN A 327 2.92 -29.88 -4.51
C ASN A 327 3.53 -30.40 -5.81
N GLY A 328 3.14 -29.83 -6.95
CA GLY A 328 3.52 -30.24 -8.30
C GLY A 328 2.52 -31.20 -8.97
N GLU A 329 1.59 -31.78 -8.21
CA GLU A 329 0.53 -32.67 -8.71
C GLU A 329 -0.87 -32.13 -8.45
N TRP A 330 -1.14 -31.64 -7.23
CA TRP A 330 -2.37 -30.94 -6.88
C TRP A 330 -2.10 -29.46 -6.64
N CYS A 331 -3.12 -28.63 -6.88
CA CYS A 331 -3.16 -27.23 -6.43
C CYS A 331 -4.47 -26.93 -5.69
N MET A 332 -4.43 -26.01 -4.74
CA MET A 332 -5.58 -25.46 -4.05
C MET A 332 -5.38 -23.99 -3.73
N THR A 333 -6.44 -23.35 -3.22
CA THR A 333 -6.47 -21.92 -2.93
C THR A 333 -6.81 -21.64 -1.47
N MET A 334 -6.43 -20.45 -1.00
CA MET A 334 -6.70 -19.98 0.36
C MET A 334 -7.36 -18.59 0.37
N GLY A 335 -8.41 -18.42 -0.43
CA GLY A 335 -9.16 -17.17 -0.54
C GLY A 335 -8.38 -16.08 -1.28
N GLY A 336 -9.03 -14.91 -1.37
CA GLY A 336 -8.50 -13.75 -2.05
C GLY A 336 -8.00 -12.65 -1.10
N ARG A 337 -7.29 -11.68 -1.68
CA ARG A 337 -6.90 -10.42 -1.06
C ARG A 337 -7.21 -9.29 -2.03
N ASP A 338 -7.84 -8.23 -1.53
CA ASP A 338 -8.01 -6.97 -2.26
C ASP A 338 -6.83 -6.06 -1.93
N CYS A 339 -6.01 -5.79 -2.94
CA CYS A 339 -4.81 -4.97 -2.88
C CYS A 339 -4.97 -3.68 -3.69
N SER A 340 -6.22 -3.26 -3.95
CA SER A 340 -6.51 -2.09 -4.78
C SER A 340 -6.05 -0.77 -4.15
N LEU A 341 -5.88 -0.72 -2.83
CA LEU A 341 -5.37 0.46 -2.13
C LEU A 341 -3.84 0.54 -2.25
N GLN A 342 -3.42 1.12 -3.36
CA GLN A 342 -2.01 1.27 -3.72
C GLN A 342 -1.68 2.66 -4.26
N MET A 343 -0.40 3.02 -4.21
CA MET A 343 0.13 4.25 -4.80
C MET A 343 1.42 3.94 -5.56
N HIS A 344 1.51 4.41 -6.81
CA HIS A 344 2.65 4.10 -7.70
C HIS A 344 2.99 2.60 -7.75
N GLU A 345 1.95 1.76 -7.84
CA GLU A 345 2.07 0.29 -7.83
C GLU A 345 2.67 -0.30 -6.54
N GLN A 346 2.68 0.46 -5.44
CA GLN A 346 3.00 -0.02 -4.09
C GLN A 346 1.72 -0.21 -3.29
N LYS A 347 1.43 -1.46 -2.90
CA LYS A 347 0.31 -1.82 -2.03
C LYS A 347 0.50 -1.18 -0.64
N LEU A 348 -0.57 -0.62 -0.07
CA LEU A 348 -0.57 0.13 1.20
C LEU A 348 -1.44 -0.52 2.26
N LEU A 349 -2.66 -0.93 1.88
CA LEU A 349 -3.64 -1.58 2.74
C LEU A 349 -4.21 -2.79 1.99
N GLU A 350 -4.09 -3.97 2.59
CA GLU A 350 -4.50 -5.24 1.99
C GLU A 350 -5.60 -5.88 2.83
N VAL A 351 -6.70 -6.26 2.19
CA VAL A 351 -7.92 -6.72 2.85
C VAL A 351 -8.24 -8.13 2.41
N SER A 352 -8.53 -9.03 3.34
CA SER A 352 -8.97 -10.39 3.00
C SER A 352 -10.30 -10.38 2.24
N VAL A 353 -10.43 -11.25 1.24
CA VAL A 353 -11.68 -11.55 0.54
C VAL A 353 -11.93 -13.05 0.68
N THR A 354 -12.91 -13.43 1.51
CA THR A 354 -13.25 -14.82 1.81
C THR A 354 -14.70 -15.09 1.46
N GLU A 355 -15.03 -16.33 1.12
CA GLU A 355 -16.42 -16.71 0.84
C GLU A 355 -17.28 -16.49 2.09
N GLU A 356 -16.77 -16.88 3.26
CA GLU A 356 -17.48 -16.81 4.53
C GLU A 356 -17.73 -15.37 5.02
N GLU A 357 -16.87 -14.42 4.65
CA GLU A 357 -17.10 -12.99 4.91
C GLU A 357 -18.13 -12.40 3.95
N LEU A 358 -18.04 -12.71 2.65
CA LEU A 358 -18.98 -12.21 1.66
C LEU A 358 -20.39 -12.74 1.91
N GLU A 359 -20.54 -14.03 2.23
CA GLU A 359 -21.82 -14.62 2.63
C GLU A 359 -22.42 -13.91 3.85
N ALA A 360 -21.61 -13.69 4.90
CA ALA A 360 -22.05 -12.97 6.09
C ALA A 360 -22.44 -11.50 5.77
N ALA A 361 -21.70 -10.83 4.89
CA ALA A 361 -22.01 -9.46 4.48
C ALA A 361 -23.30 -9.39 3.63
N ILE A 362 -23.55 -10.38 2.77
CA ILE A 362 -24.80 -10.52 1.99
C ILE A 362 -25.99 -10.66 2.93
N ASP A 363 -25.89 -11.52 3.95
CA ASP A 363 -26.96 -11.72 4.95
C ASP A 363 -27.26 -10.43 5.70
N VAL A 364 -26.22 -9.71 6.15
CA VAL A 364 -26.37 -8.41 6.83
C VAL A 364 -27.02 -7.37 5.92
N ALA A 365 -26.55 -7.23 4.68
CA ALA A 365 -27.10 -6.27 3.72
C ALA A 365 -28.57 -6.58 3.37
N THR A 366 -28.90 -7.87 3.21
CA THR A 366 -30.27 -8.34 2.93
C THR A 366 -31.19 -8.05 4.12
N ALA A 367 -30.75 -8.37 5.34
CA ALA A 367 -31.52 -8.10 6.56
C ALA A 367 -31.73 -6.60 6.80
N ALA A 368 -30.78 -5.76 6.39
CA ALA A 368 -30.87 -4.30 6.46
C ALA A 368 -31.66 -3.67 5.30
N GLY A 369 -32.20 -4.45 4.36
CA GLY A 369 -32.94 -3.96 3.20
C GLY A 369 -32.09 -3.22 2.15
N LYS A 370 -30.76 -3.40 2.17
CA LYS A 370 -29.82 -2.77 1.25
C LYS A 370 -29.64 -3.61 -0.02
N THR A 371 -30.67 -3.62 -0.86
CA THR A 371 -30.73 -4.51 -2.04
C THR A 371 -29.53 -4.33 -3.00
N ALA A 372 -29.12 -3.09 -3.29
CA ALA A 372 -28.00 -2.83 -4.20
C ALA A 372 -26.66 -3.37 -3.66
N GLU A 373 -26.41 -3.18 -2.37
CA GLU A 373 -25.22 -3.71 -1.68
C GLU A 373 -25.22 -5.24 -1.70
N ALA A 374 -26.35 -5.87 -1.34
CA ALA A 374 -26.47 -7.33 -1.34
C ALA A 374 -26.27 -7.94 -2.73
N GLU A 375 -26.84 -7.35 -3.78
CA GLU A 375 -26.63 -7.82 -5.15
C GLU A 375 -25.18 -7.64 -5.62
N GLN A 376 -24.51 -6.55 -5.23
CA GLN A 376 -23.10 -6.38 -5.55
C GLN A 376 -22.21 -7.40 -4.83
N LEU A 377 -22.46 -7.66 -3.54
CA LEU A 377 -21.68 -8.63 -2.77
C LEU A 377 -21.84 -10.06 -3.31
N LYS A 378 -23.04 -10.43 -3.79
CA LYS A 378 -23.27 -11.72 -4.48
C LYS A 378 -22.42 -11.84 -5.74
N LYS A 379 -22.26 -10.77 -6.51
CA LYS A 379 -21.39 -10.74 -7.70
C LYS A 379 -19.92 -10.90 -7.31
N ASP A 380 -19.49 -10.17 -6.28
CA ASP A 380 -18.11 -10.28 -5.77
C ASP A 380 -17.83 -11.70 -5.23
N LEU A 381 -18.81 -12.40 -4.65
CA LEU A 381 -18.70 -13.81 -4.25
C LEU A 381 -18.50 -14.75 -5.45
N VAL A 382 -19.29 -14.57 -6.51
CA VAL A 382 -19.14 -15.37 -7.75
C VAL A 382 -17.78 -15.11 -8.40
N ILE A 383 -17.33 -13.85 -8.45
CA ILE A 383 -16.00 -13.49 -8.94
C ILE A 383 -14.91 -14.19 -8.13
N LEU A 384 -14.97 -14.12 -6.80
CA LEU A 384 -14.02 -14.81 -5.93
C LEU A 384 -13.96 -16.31 -6.23
N GLN A 385 -15.12 -16.98 -6.32
CA GLN A 385 -15.20 -18.41 -6.61
C GLN A 385 -14.60 -18.77 -7.98
N HIS A 386 -14.82 -17.93 -8.99
CA HIS A 386 -14.21 -18.10 -10.31
C HIS A 386 -12.70 -17.92 -10.27
N MET A 387 -12.22 -16.86 -9.59
CA MET A 387 -10.80 -16.60 -9.43
C MET A 387 -10.10 -17.73 -8.66
N GLU A 388 -10.70 -18.25 -7.57
CA GLU A 388 -10.16 -19.39 -6.83
C GLU A 388 -10.08 -20.65 -7.70
N ARG A 389 -11.14 -20.95 -8.46
CA ARG A 389 -11.15 -22.09 -9.39
C ARG A 389 -10.07 -21.95 -10.45
N GLU A 390 -9.95 -20.79 -11.07
CA GLU A 390 -8.97 -20.51 -12.12
C GLU A 390 -7.54 -20.52 -11.59
N GLY A 391 -7.30 -19.98 -10.39
CA GLY A 391 -6.01 -20.04 -9.72
C GLY A 391 -5.56 -21.47 -9.42
N ALA A 392 -6.47 -22.34 -8.98
CA ALA A 392 -6.17 -23.77 -8.80
C ALA A 392 -5.83 -24.46 -10.13
N ILE A 393 -6.64 -24.26 -11.17
CA ILE A 393 -6.43 -24.84 -12.51
C ILE A 393 -5.09 -24.38 -13.10
N PHE A 394 -4.81 -23.07 -13.02
CA PHE A 394 -3.56 -22.50 -13.50
C PHE A 394 -2.35 -23.08 -12.75
N GLY A 395 -2.44 -23.15 -11.42
CA GLY A 395 -1.40 -23.72 -10.57
C GLY A 395 -1.10 -25.19 -10.88
N GLU A 396 -2.12 -26.01 -11.15
CA GLU A 396 -1.91 -27.41 -11.61
C GLU A 396 -1.23 -27.47 -12.98
N ALA A 397 -1.63 -26.59 -13.91
CA ALA A 397 -1.06 -26.56 -15.26
C ALA A 397 0.43 -26.18 -15.28
N VAL A 398 0.84 -25.24 -14.42
CA VAL A 398 2.26 -24.85 -14.25
C VAL A 398 3.02 -25.74 -13.25
N LYS A 399 2.36 -26.79 -12.73
CA LYS A 399 2.89 -27.71 -11.73
C LYS A 399 3.45 -27.00 -10.50
N LEU A 400 2.70 -26.04 -9.95
CA LEU A 400 3.08 -25.33 -8.75
C LEU A 400 3.42 -26.31 -7.62
N ASP A 401 4.64 -26.25 -7.12
CA ASP A 401 5.20 -27.15 -6.10
C ASP A 401 5.56 -26.45 -4.78
N SER A 402 5.02 -25.25 -4.59
CA SER A 402 5.12 -24.49 -3.34
C SER A 402 3.95 -23.49 -3.27
N LEU A 403 4.21 -22.28 -2.78
CA LEU A 403 3.26 -21.17 -2.80
C LEU A 403 3.41 -20.32 -4.05
N GLY A 404 2.30 -19.73 -4.48
CA GLY A 404 2.30 -18.60 -5.40
C GLY A 404 1.09 -17.72 -5.15
N THR A 405 1.03 -16.61 -5.86
CA THR A 405 -0.14 -15.75 -5.87
C THR A 405 -0.63 -15.57 -7.30
N PHE A 406 -1.91 -15.84 -7.53
CA PHE A 406 -2.58 -15.63 -8.80
C PHE A 406 -3.25 -14.24 -8.81
N GLU A 407 -2.67 -13.28 -9.53
CA GLU A 407 -3.14 -11.89 -9.54
C GLU A 407 -4.14 -11.64 -10.69
N CYS A 408 -5.17 -10.84 -10.41
CA CYS A 408 -6.24 -10.50 -11.33
C CYS A 408 -6.58 -9.01 -11.31
N ILE A 409 -6.95 -8.49 -12.48
CA ILE A 409 -7.75 -7.27 -12.60
C ILE A 409 -9.21 -7.65 -12.48
N VAL A 410 -9.95 -6.99 -11.60
CA VAL A 410 -11.41 -7.09 -11.54
C VAL A 410 -12.02 -5.78 -12.06
N ASP A 411 -12.95 -5.91 -13.00
CA ASP A 411 -13.69 -4.81 -13.62
C ASP A 411 -15.17 -5.18 -13.80
N GLY A 412 -16.04 -4.46 -13.08
CA GLY A 412 -17.47 -4.78 -13.04
C GLY A 412 -17.74 -6.20 -12.53
N GLU A 413 -18.19 -7.07 -13.42
CA GLU A 413 -18.50 -8.49 -13.20
C GLU A 413 -17.44 -9.44 -13.80
N ALA A 414 -16.39 -8.91 -14.41
CA ALA A 414 -15.34 -9.68 -15.06
C ALA A 414 -14.05 -9.63 -14.24
N HIS A 415 -13.29 -10.72 -14.30
CA HIS A 415 -11.91 -10.79 -13.81
C HIS A 415 -10.98 -11.24 -14.92
N TYR A 416 -9.72 -10.82 -14.85
CA TYR A 416 -8.70 -11.11 -15.86
C TYR A 416 -7.37 -11.39 -15.18
N PHE A 417 -6.80 -12.57 -15.42
CA PHE A 417 -5.45 -12.95 -15.00
C PHE A 417 -4.42 -11.94 -15.51
N MET A 418 -3.59 -11.45 -14.60
CA MET A 418 -2.47 -10.56 -14.89
C MET A 418 -1.16 -11.33 -14.97
N GLU A 419 -0.82 -11.98 -13.86
CA GLU A 419 0.42 -12.71 -13.65
C GLU A 419 0.27 -13.63 -12.43
N MET A 420 1.23 -14.54 -12.28
CA MET A 420 1.36 -15.34 -11.08
C MET A 420 2.73 -15.07 -10.46
N ASN A 421 2.76 -14.54 -9.23
CA ASN A 421 4.02 -14.44 -8.50
C ASN A 421 4.40 -15.82 -7.96
N THR A 422 5.62 -16.25 -8.25
CA THR A 422 6.13 -17.60 -7.92
C THR A 422 6.95 -17.57 -6.63
N ARG A 423 6.38 -16.92 -5.61
CA ARG A 423 6.96 -16.73 -4.29
C ARG A 423 5.86 -16.43 -3.27
N ILE A 424 6.22 -16.46 -2.00
CA ILE A 424 5.40 -15.84 -0.96
C ILE A 424 5.33 -14.32 -1.19
N GLN A 425 4.24 -13.69 -0.78
CA GLN A 425 4.02 -12.25 -0.87
C GLN A 425 4.04 -11.62 0.53
N VAL A 426 4.14 -10.29 0.60
CA VAL A 426 4.24 -9.57 1.89
C VAL A 426 2.96 -9.78 2.71
N GLU A 427 1.82 -9.61 2.03
CA GLU A 427 0.45 -9.69 2.51
C GLU A 427 -0.07 -11.12 2.76
N HIS A 428 0.79 -12.13 2.68
CA HIS A 428 0.40 -13.53 2.92
C HIS A 428 -0.18 -13.75 4.33
N ARG A 429 0.18 -12.89 5.28
CA ARG A 429 -0.32 -12.90 6.65
C ARG A 429 -1.82 -12.68 6.75
N VAL A 430 -2.39 -11.86 5.86
CA VAL A 430 -3.85 -11.71 5.72
C VAL A 430 -4.49 -13.08 5.48
N THR A 431 -3.90 -13.90 4.62
CA THR A 431 -4.40 -15.26 4.36
C THR A 431 -4.23 -16.22 5.54
N GLU A 432 -3.07 -16.21 6.23
CA GLU A 432 -2.82 -17.06 7.42
C GLU A 432 -3.75 -16.75 8.61
N LEU A 433 -4.19 -15.50 8.70
CA LEU A 433 -5.11 -15.05 9.72
C LEU A 433 -6.55 -15.50 9.42
N CYS A 434 -6.93 -15.63 8.15
CA CYS A 434 -8.23 -16.16 7.76
C CYS A 434 -8.29 -17.68 7.72
N TYR A 435 -7.21 -18.37 7.33
CA TYR A 435 -7.25 -19.81 7.07
C TYR A 435 -6.05 -20.59 7.62
N LYS A 436 -6.29 -21.88 7.85
CA LYS A 436 -5.29 -22.90 8.19
C LYS A 436 -5.40 -24.07 7.22
N LEU A 437 -4.35 -24.89 7.11
CA LEU A 437 -4.37 -26.09 6.29
C LEU A 437 -4.30 -27.34 7.16
N LYS A 438 -5.24 -28.27 6.97
CA LYS A 438 -5.24 -29.59 7.63
C LYS A 438 -4.78 -30.66 6.65
N PHE A 439 -3.63 -31.26 6.93
CA PHE A 439 -3.12 -32.42 6.22
C PHE A 439 -3.59 -33.69 6.94
N THR A 440 -4.34 -34.54 6.26
CA THR A 440 -4.96 -35.74 6.84
C THR A 440 -4.33 -36.99 6.25
N ASN A 441 -4.08 -38.00 7.09
CA ASN A 441 -3.60 -39.29 6.65
C ASN A 441 -4.64 -39.94 5.72
N PRO A 442 -4.27 -40.31 4.48
CA PRO A 442 -5.20 -40.98 3.55
C PRO A 442 -5.76 -42.30 4.09
N ASP A 443 -5.02 -42.96 4.98
CA ASP A 443 -5.39 -44.26 5.56
C ASP A 443 -6.16 -44.13 6.89
N ASP A 444 -6.15 -42.96 7.53
CA ASP A 444 -6.86 -42.70 8.80
C ASP A 444 -7.28 -41.23 8.92
N SER A 445 -8.58 -40.96 8.74
CA SER A 445 -9.15 -39.61 8.86
C SER A 445 -9.02 -38.97 10.25
N GLY A 446 -8.77 -39.77 11.29
CA GLY A 446 -8.51 -39.32 12.66
C GLY A 446 -7.07 -38.87 12.89
N ASP A 447 -6.15 -39.20 11.98
CA ASP A 447 -4.73 -38.87 12.06
C ASP A 447 -4.38 -37.71 11.12
N TYR A 448 -3.94 -36.59 11.67
CA TYR A 448 -3.72 -35.36 10.92
C TYR A 448 -2.76 -34.41 11.64
N PHE A 449 -2.27 -33.42 10.91
CA PHE A 449 -1.65 -32.22 11.49
C PHE A 449 -2.19 -30.95 10.81
N ILE A 450 -2.04 -29.82 11.50
CA ILE A 450 -2.50 -28.51 11.02
C ILE A 450 -1.28 -27.62 10.85
N ALA A 451 -1.14 -27.04 9.66
CA ALA A 451 -0.21 -25.96 9.40
C ALA A 451 -0.96 -24.62 9.48
N GLU A 452 -0.45 -23.70 10.29
CA GLU A 452 -1.03 -22.37 10.48
C GLU A 452 -0.16 -21.26 9.87
N SER A 453 1.03 -21.59 9.36
CA SER A 453 1.89 -20.66 8.64
C SER A 453 2.18 -21.15 7.22
N LEU A 454 2.15 -20.24 6.27
CA LEU A 454 2.54 -20.44 4.89
C LEU A 454 4.04 -20.69 4.76
N VAL A 455 4.90 -20.08 5.60
CA VAL A 455 6.33 -20.45 5.66
C VAL A 455 6.51 -21.90 6.10
N GLU A 456 5.75 -22.37 7.09
CA GLU A 456 5.73 -23.78 7.50
C GLU A 456 5.31 -24.69 6.34
N VAL A 457 4.27 -24.31 5.60
CA VAL A 457 3.78 -25.04 4.41
C VAL A 457 4.86 -25.09 3.33
N MET A 458 5.59 -23.99 3.07
CA MET A 458 6.70 -23.98 2.10
C MET A 458 7.80 -24.97 2.49
N VAL A 459 8.17 -25.03 3.78
CA VAL A 459 9.19 -25.97 4.27
C VAL A 459 8.73 -27.42 4.12
N LEU A 460 7.48 -27.70 4.47
CA LEU A 460 6.86 -29.03 4.31
C LEU A 460 6.86 -29.46 2.84
N LEU A 461 6.45 -28.57 1.92
CA LEU A 461 6.42 -28.84 0.48
C LEU A 461 7.82 -29.06 -0.10
N ALA A 462 8.79 -28.20 0.26
CA ALA A 462 10.16 -28.35 -0.20
C ALA A 462 10.80 -29.67 0.26
N ARG A 463 10.49 -30.13 1.49
CA ARG A 463 11.05 -31.36 2.04
C ARG A 463 10.30 -32.63 1.62
N HIS A 464 8.97 -32.56 1.55
CA HIS A 464 8.07 -33.71 1.50
C HIS A 464 6.99 -33.63 0.42
N GLY A 465 7.01 -32.64 -0.49
CA GLY A 465 5.94 -32.30 -1.42
C GLY A 465 5.23 -33.49 -2.08
N LYS A 466 5.99 -34.41 -2.69
CA LYS A 466 5.43 -35.61 -3.36
C LYS A 466 4.69 -36.58 -2.45
N LYS A 467 4.93 -36.52 -1.13
CA LYS A 467 4.30 -37.37 -0.12
C LYS A 467 3.16 -36.65 0.63
N LEU A 468 3.05 -35.33 0.49
CA LEU A 468 2.04 -34.56 1.19
C LEU A 468 0.68 -34.72 0.49
N PRO A 469 -0.37 -35.17 1.21
CA PRO A 469 -1.71 -35.21 0.67
C PRO A 469 -2.24 -33.79 0.47
N LYS A 470 -3.19 -33.62 -0.47
CA LYS A 470 -3.91 -32.35 -0.64
C LYS A 470 -4.62 -31.99 0.67
N PRO A 471 -4.31 -30.85 1.31
CA PRO A 471 -4.92 -30.50 2.57
C PRO A 471 -6.33 -29.96 2.37
N THR A 472 -7.09 -29.87 3.47
CA THR A 472 -8.36 -29.14 3.50
C THR A 472 -8.15 -27.77 4.15
N ARG A 473 -8.68 -26.72 3.54
CA ARG A 473 -8.74 -25.36 4.12
C ARG A 473 -9.68 -25.36 5.33
N ILE A 474 -9.26 -24.74 6.43
CA ILE A 474 -10.07 -24.54 7.64
C ILE A 474 -10.14 -23.05 7.95
N LEU A 475 -11.35 -22.53 8.14
CA LEU A 475 -11.57 -21.15 8.58
C LEU A 475 -11.00 -20.93 9.98
N ARG A 476 -10.29 -19.81 10.13
CA ARG A 476 -9.73 -19.32 11.38
C ARG A 476 -10.47 -18.06 11.84
N GLU A 477 -10.48 -17.04 10.98
CA GLU A 477 -11.22 -15.79 11.15
C GLU A 477 -11.86 -15.44 9.81
N LYS A 478 -13.00 -14.74 9.82
CA LYS A 478 -13.67 -14.39 8.56
C LYS A 478 -12.93 -13.29 7.81
N THR A 479 -12.33 -12.36 8.54
CA THR A 479 -11.64 -11.21 7.95
C THR A 479 -10.31 -10.92 8.62
N SER A 480 -9.41 -10.36 7.84
CA SER A 480 -8.19 -9.71 8.30
C SER A 480 -7.84 -8.52 7.42
N VAL A 481 -7.14 -7.56 8.01
CA VAL A 481 -6.64 -6.36 7.33
C VAL A 481 -5.18 -6.16 7.71
N GLU A 482 -4.34 -5.87 6.73
CA GLU A 482 -2.94 -5.48 6.87
C GLU A 482 -2.76 -4.02 6.46
N ALA A 483 -2.05 -3.25 7.27
CA ALA A 483 -1.53 -1.93 6.91
C ALA A 483 -0.01 -1.97 6.84
N ARG A 484 0.54 -1.56 5.69
CA ARG A 484 1.99 -1.45 5.48
C ARG A 484 2.52 -0.12 5.98
N MET A 485 3.18 -0.14 7.13
CA MET A 485 3.80 1.04 7.69
C MET A 485 5.14 1.29 6.99
N ASN A 486 5.21 2.38 6.23
CA ASN A 486 6.33 2.74 5.39
C ASN A 486 6.95 4.08 5.82
N ALA A 487 8.24 4.24 5.55
CA ALA A 487 8.96 5.50 5.64
C ALA A 487 8.62 6.44 4.46
N THR A 488 7.47 7.10 4.55
CA THR A 488 7.00 8.11 3.59
C THR A 488 6.50 9.35 4.31
N ASN A 489 6.41 10.48 3.61
CA ASN A 489 5.84 11.70 4.18
C ASN A 489 4.30 11.73 4.11
N GLN A 490 3.68 12.83 4.54
CA GLN A 490 2.21 13.01 4.60
C GLN A 490 1.52 13.01 3.22
N ALA A 491 2.28 13.16 2.13
CA ALA A 491 1.80 13.02 0.75
C ALA A 491 2.21 11.66 0.12
N LEU A 492 2.63 10.71 0.95
CA LEU A 492 3.12 9.38 0.58
C LEU A 492 4.31 9.37 -0.39
N GLN A 493 5.10 10.45 -0.43
CA GLN A 493 6.35 10.46 -1.18
C GLN A 493 7.45 9.73 -0.37
N PRO A 494 8.38 9.02 -1.04
CA PRO A 494 9.46 8.30 -0.38
C PRO A 494 10.28 9.19 0.58
N HIS A 495 10.57 8.68 1.77
CA HIS A 495 11.43 9.33 2.75
C HIS A 495 12.62 8.43 3.10
N ALA A 496 13.79 9.02 3.38
CA ALA A 496 15.02 8.28 3.71
C ALA A 496 15.02 7.63 5.11
N GLY A 497 13.84 7.41 5.72
CA GLY A 497 13.69 6.62 6.94
C GLY A 497 14.07 7.25 8.27
N GLY A 498 15.08 8.13 8.35
CA GLY A 498 15.46 8.75 9.63
C GLY A 498 15.88 7.75 10.72
N VAL A 499 15.88 8.18 11.99
CA VAL A 499 16.25 7.35 13.14
C VAL A 499 15.05 7.18 14.06
N ILE A 500 14.60 5.94 14.23
CA ILE A 500 13.62 5.57 15.25
C ILE A 500 14.33 5.53 16.60
N GLU A 501 13.87 6.34 17.55
CA GLU A 501 14.39 6.41 18.93
C GLU A 501 13.41 5.81 19.94
N ASN A 502 12.14 5.67 19.57
CA ASN A 502 11.11 5.06 20.40
C ASN A 502 9.97 4.54 19.53
N TRP A 503 9.42 3.38 19.90
CA TRP A 503 8.17 2.85 19.38
C TRP A 503 7.31 2.37 20.55
N SER A 504 6.03 2.74 20.60
CA SER A 504 5.11 2.23 21.61
C SER A 504 5.07 0.69 21.64
N ASN A 505 4.88 0.17 22.86
CA ASN A 505 4.66 -1.25 23.10
C ASN A 505 3.40 -1.74 22.35
N ALA A 506 3.43 -3.00 21.93
CA ALA A 506 2.26 -3.62 21.34
C ALA A 506 1.11 -3.69 22.37
N ILE A 507 -0.11 -3.38 21.94
CA ILE A 507 -1.30 -3.50 22.78
C ILE A 507 -1.90 -4.92 22.70
N PRO A 508 -2.75 -5.34 23.67
CA PRO A 508 -3.39 -6.65 23.59
C PRO A 508 -4.15 -6.86 22.27
N GLY A 509 -3.83 -7.96 21.57
CA GLY A 509 -4.45 -8.29 20.29
C GLY A 509 -3.77 -7.68 19.06
N GLU A 510 -2.78 -6.80 19.24
CA GLU A 510 -1.96 -6.29 18.14
C GLU A 510 -1.09 -7.41 17.54
N ILE A 511 -1.17 -7.56 16.23
CA ILE A 511 -0.27 -8.40 15.44
C ILE A 511 0.64 -7.44 14.69
N ARG A 512 1.93 -7.43 15.07
CA ARG A 512 2.95 -6.56 14.53
C ARG A 512 4.08 -7.41 13.97
N ASP A 513 4.22 -7.36 12.66
CA ASP A 513 5.29 -8.03 11.93
C ASP A 513 6.34 -6.99 11.53
N ASP A 514 7.33 -6.82 12.40
CA ASP A 514 8.49 -5.97 12.17
C ASP A 514 9.77 -6.81 12.12
N GLN A 515 10.85 -6.24 11.58
CA GLN A 515 12.15 -6.92 11.44
C GLN A 515 12.95 -7.02 12.76
N GLY A 516 12.29 -6.91 13.92
CA GLY A 516 12.92 -6.87 15.25
C GLY A 516 13.34 -5.46 15.71
N ILE A 517 12.89 -4.41 15.02
CA ILE A 517 13.09 -2.99 15.40
C ILE A 517 12.51 -2.75 16.78
N SER A 518 11.31 -3.27 17.05
CA SER A 518 10.58 -3.05 18.30
C SER A 518 11.20 -3.77 19.50
N THR A 519 12.17 -4.67 19.27
CA THR A 519 12.79 -5.47 20.33
C THR A 519 13.71 -4.62 21.19
N HIS A 520 13.41 -4.56 22.48
CA HIS A 520 14.23 -3.91 23.49
C HIS A 520 15.49 -4.71 23.80
N ASN A 521 16.50 -4.04 24.34
CA ASN A 521 17.67 -4.72 24.87
C ASN A 521 17.24 -5.61 26.05
N PRO A 522 17.51 -6.93 26.02
CA PRO A 522 17.00 -7.86 27.03
C PRO A 522 17.57 -7.63 28.44
N ASP A 523 18.73 -7.00 28.56
CA ASP A 523 19.40 -6.75 29.85
C ASP A 523 18.97 -5.45 30.51
N THR A 524 18.68 -4.42 29.70
CA THR A 524 18.40 -3.05 30.19
C THR A 524 16.97 -2.59 29.95
N ASP A 525 16.20 -3.32 29.16
CA ASP A 525 14.86 -2.96 28.68
C ASP A 525 14.80 -1.59 27.98
N VAL A 526 15.92 -1.19 27.37
CA VAL A 526 16.02 0.07 26.61
C VAL A 526 15.75 -0.19 25.14
N PHE A 527 14.92 0.66 24.53
CA PHE A 527 14.70 0.67 23.09
C PHE A 527 16.02 0.91 22.34
N MET A 528 16.35 0.02 21.40
CA MET A 528 17.56 0.13 20.60
C MET A 528 17.30 1.00 19.37
N LYS A 529 17.90 2.20 19.38
CA LYS A 529 17.82 3.13 18.24
C LYS A 529 18.10 2.43 16.92
N TYR A 530 17.25 2.68 15.94
CA TYR A 530 17.36 2.06 14.63
C TYR A 530 17.32 3.12 13.54
N HIS A 531 18.33 3.11 12.67
CA HIS A 531 18.38 3.94 11.49
C HIS A 531 17.71 3.18 10.34
N LEU A 532 16.57 3.69 9.87
CA LEU A 532 15.92 3.22 8.66
C LEU A 532 16.77 3.69 7.46
N ALA A 533 17.81 2.93 7.13
CA ALA A 533 18.67 3.24 5.99
C ALA A 533 17.88 3.08 4.69
N GLY A 534 17.72 4.17 3.91
CA GLY A 534 17.05 4.17 2.59
C GLY A 534 17.75 3.34 1.49
N ALA A 535 18.62 2.40 1.87
CA ALA A 535 19.33 1.48 0.98
C ALA A 535 18.42 0.38 0.42
N TYR A 536 17.29 0.11 1.07
CA TYR A 536 16.29 -0.90 0.68
C TYR A 536 14.87 -0.33 0.80
N ASP A 537 13.83 -1.17 0.71
CA ASP A 537 12.44 -0.69 0.75
C ASP A 537 12.13 0.11 2.04
N SER A 538 11.03 0.88 1.99
CA SER A 538 10.61 1.76 3.07
C SER A 538 9.79 1.05 4.14
N ASN A 539 9.56 -0.26 4.03
CA ASN A 539 8.72 -1.01 4.94
C ASN A 539 9.37 -1.07 6.33
N ILE A 540 8.65 -0.56 7.31
CA ILE A 540 9.01 -0.55 8.72
C ILE A 540 8.38 -1.77 9.40
N ALA A 541 7.10 -1.99 9.15
CA ALA A 541 6.30 -3.05 9.75
C ALA A 541 5.02 -3.33 8.98
N LEU A 542 4.45 -4.50 9.22
CA LEU A 542 3.07 -4.82 8.89
C LEU A 542 2.25 -4.79 10.18
N LEU A 543 1.17 -4.01 10.19
CA LEU A 543 0.21 -3.97 11.29
C LEU A 543 -1.05 -4.71 10.87
N LEU A 544 -1.36 -5.80 11.57
CA LEU A 544 -2.41 -6.72 11.16
C LEU A 544 -3.51 -6.84 12.20
N THR A 545 -4.71 -7.09 11.71
CA THR A 545 -5.88 -7.36 12.53
C THR A 545 -6.74 -8.46 11.97
N THR A 546 -7.58 -9.02 12.83
CA THR A 546 -8.66 -9.93 12.46
C THR A 546 -9.97 -9.50 13.11
N GLY A 547 -11.08 -9.99 12.57
CA GLY A 547 -12.42 -9.73 13.12
C GLY A 547 -13.46 -10.77 12.69
N GLU A 548 -14.57 -10.79 13.42
CA GLU A 548 -15.76 -11.56 13.04
C GLU A 548 -16.48 -10.94 11.83
N THR A 549 -16.34 -9.62 11.66
CA THR A 549 -16.83 -8.83 10.53
C THR A 549 -15.74 -7.90 10.02
N ARG A 550 -15.77 -7.53 8.73
CA ARG A 550 -14.83 -6.56 8.15
C ARG A 550 -14.77 -5.26 8.96
N LEU A 551 -15.93 -4.76 9.42
CA LEU A 551 -16.01 -3.59 10.30
C LEU A 551 -15.22 -3.77 11.60
N SER A 552 -15.37 -4.92 12.28
CA SER A 552 -14.65 -5.18 13.53
C SER A 552 -13.13 -5.28 13.34
N SER A 553 -12.65 -5.79 12.20
CA SER A 553 -11.22 -5.79 11.87
C SER A 553 -10.69 -4.38 11.64
N TYR A 554 -11.41 -3.55 10.86
CA TYR A 554 -11.07 -2.14 10.65
C TYR A 554 -11.05 -1.34 11.97
N GLN A 555 -12.02 -1.55 12.87
CA GLN A 555 -12.07 -0.90 14.17
C GLN A 555 -10.89 -1.28 15.06
N ARG A 556 -10.47 -2.55 15.04
CA ARG A 556 -9.25 -2.99 15.75
C ARG A 556 -8.00 -2.36 15.14
N LEU A 557 -7.93 -2.25 13.81
CA LEU A 557 -6.79 -1.63 13.14
C LEU A 557 -6.72 -0.13 13.47
N ALA A 558 -7.86 0.55 13.47
CA ALA A 558 -7.98 1.92 13.95
C ALA A 558 -7.44 2.07 15.38
N GLU A 559 -7.81 1.19 16.31
CA GLU A 559 -7.30 1.24 17.70
C GLU A 559 -5.79 1.01 17.77
N ILE A 560 -5.25 0.05 17.01
CA ILE A 560 -3.80 -0.19 16.95
C ILE A 560 -3.08 1.05 16.40
N LEU A 561 -3.56 1.62 15.30
CA LEU A 561 -2.98 2.82 14.69
C LEU A 561 -3.04 4.02 15.66
N ARG A 562 -4.14 4.19 16.40
CA ARG A 562 -4.29 5.24 17.43
C ARG A 562 -3.25 5.12 18.54
N ARG A 563 -2.95 3.89 18.96
CA ARG A 563 -2.01 3.57 20.06
C ARG A 563 -0.55 3.45 19.59
N THR A 564 -0.32 3.36 18.30
CA THR A 564 1.01 3.30 17.69
C THR A 564 1.65 4.68 17.76
N GLU A 565 2.82 4.79 18.40
CA GLU A 565 3.63 6.01 18.45
C GLU A 565 5.06 5.68 18.05
N LEU A 566 5.49 6.16 16.87
CA LEU A 566 6.89 6.10 16.44
C LEU A 566 7.50 7.50 16.54
N ARG A 567 8.58 7.64 17.31
CA ARG A 567 9.31 8.91 17.47
C ARG A 567 10.75 8.74 17.08
N GLY A 568 11.29 9.81 16.49
CA GLY A 568 12.61 9.75 15.94
C GLY A 568 13.10 11.09 15.43
N LYS A 569 14.35 11.08 14.95
CA LYS A 569 14.95 12.23 14.25
C LYS A 569 14.77 12.03 12.76
N ASP A 570 14.29 13.08 12.09
CA ASP A 570 13.99 13.05 10.65
C ASP A 570 13.14 11.84 10.25
N LEU A 571 12.22 11.43 11.13
CA LEU A 571 11.33 10.29 10.90
C LEU A 571 10.05 10.80 10.25
N SER A 572 9.67 10.20 9.13
CA SER A 572 8.37 10.40 8.51
C SER A 572 7.83 9.03 8.14
N THR A 573 6.56 8.80 8.50
CA THR A 573 5.87 7.54 8.23
C THR A 573 4.49 7.82 7.67
N ASN A 574 3.86 6.83 7.04
CA ASN A 574 2.45 6.89 6.63
C ASN A 574 1.46 6.50 7.75
N LEU A 575 1.86 6.54 9.02
CA LEU A 575 1.00 6.17 10.15
C LEU A 575 -0.28 7.00 10.17
N GLU A 576 -0.16 8.33 10.03
CA GLU A 576 -1.32 9.21 10.10
C GLU A 576 -2.25 9.05 8.89
N PHE A 577 -1.67 8.83 7.72
CA PHE A 577 -2.40 8.48 6.51
C PHE A 577 -3.26 7.23 6.71
N HIS A 578 -2.68 6.15 7.26
CA HIS A 578 -3.42 4.91 7.52
C HIS A 578 -4.55 5.12 8.52
N TYR A 579 -4.30 5.90 9.58
CA TYR A 579 -5.33 6.22 10.57
C TYR A 579 -6.52 6.95 9.95
N GLY A 580 -6.27 7.95 9.12
CA GLY A 580 -7.30 8.68 8.39
C GLY A 580 -8.04 7.80 7.37
N LEU A 581 -7.31 7.01 6.58
CA LEU A 581 -7.86 6.13 5.56
C LEU A 581 -8.78 5.06 6.14
N VAL A 582 -8.34 4.38 7.22
CA VAL A 582 -9.13 3.35 7.90
C VAL A 582 -10.44 3.96 8.42
N HIS A 583 -10.40 5.14 9.04
CA HIS A 583 -11.61 5.84 9.49
C HIS A 583 -12.49 6.32 8.35
N TRP A 584 -11.92 6.70 7.21
CA TRP A 584 -12.69 7.02 6.01
C TRP A 584 -13.54 5.83 5.56
N PHE A 585 -12.97 4.62 5.53
CA PHE A 585 -13.73 3.41 5.21
C PHE A 585 -14.75 3.04 6.29
N ILE A 586 -14.44 3.20 7.58
CA ILE A 586 -15.41 2.95 8.66
C ILE A 586 -16.61 3.90 8.52
N GLY A 587 -16.39 5.18 8.22
CA GLY A 587 -17.45 6.19 8.11
C GLY A 587 -18.22 6.20 6.79
N ASN A 588 -17.66 5.67 5.70
CA ASN A 588 -18.29 5.70 4.38
C ASN A 588 -18.75 4.32 3.87
N GLY A 589 -18.20 3.23 4.38
CA GLY A 589 -18.60 1.87 4.02
C GLY A 589 -17.40 0.93 3.86
N ILE A 590 -17.25 -0.03 4.78
CA ILE A 590 -16.11 -0.96 4.78
C ILE A 590 -16.10 -1.97 3.61
N ASN A 591 -17.23 -2.12 2.91
CA ASN A 591 -17.38 -2.98 1.74
C ASN A 591 -17.15 -2.21 0.43
N ALA A 592 -16.72 -0.95 0.50
CA ALA A 592 -16.42 -0.16 -0.68
C ALA A 592 -15.40 -0.86 -1.58
N ARG A 593 -15.52 -0.61 -2.89
CA ARG A 593 -14.71 -1.25 -3.95
C ARG A 593 -13.75 -0.20 -4.53
N PRO A 594 -12.69 0.20 -3.82
CA PRO A 594 -11.74 1.18 -4.33
C PRO A 594 -11.02 0.63 -5.55
N SER A 595 -10.74 1.49 -6.53
CA SER A 595 -9.83 1.15 -7.62
C SER A 595 -8.41 1.60 -7.29
N THR A 596 -7.43 1.15 -8.07
CA THR A 596 -6.01 1.52 -7.91
C THR A 596 -5.71 3.00 -8.09
N ASN A 597 -6.69 3.79 -8.56
CA ASN A 597 -6.55 5.24 -8.69
C ASN A 597 -7.04 6.03 -7.47
N PHE A 598 -7.59 5.38 -6.43
CA PHE A 598 -8.31 6.05 -5.34
C PHE A 598 -7.43 6.91 -4.42
N ILE A 599 -6.19 6.48 -4.14
CA ILE A 599 -5.33 7.12 -3.14
C ILE A 599 -5.01 8.58 -3.48
N VAL A 600 -4.76 8.90 -4.75
CA VAL A 600 -4.35 10.26 -5.14
C VAL A 600 -5.51 11.27 -5.01
N PRO A 601 -6.74 10.99 -5.50
CA PRO A 601 -7.92 11.79 -5.18
C PRO A 601 -8.20 11.92 -3.68
N TYR A 602 -8.05 10.85 -2.91
CA TYR A 602 -8.18 10.90 -1.44
C TYR A 602 -7.16 11.88 -0.83
N LEU A 603 -5.87 11.77 -1.17
CA LEU A 603 -4.84 12.71 -0.72
C LEU A 603 -5.13 14.16 -1.15
N THR A 604 -5.70 14.35 -2.33
CA THR A 604 -6.11 15.68 -2.82
C THR A 604 -7.20 16.27 -1.93
N ALA A 605 -8.21 15.48 -1.57
CA ALA A 605 -9.26 15.90 -0.64
C ALA A 605 -8.69 16.24 0.74
N VAL A 606 -7.73 15.45 1.25
CA VAL A 606 -7.04 15.73 2.52
C VAL A 606 -6.17 17.01 2.43
N GLY A 607 -5.54 17.28 1.28
CA GLY A 607 -4.80 18.51 1.05
C GLY A 607 -5.70 19.75 1.05
N LEU A 608 -6.89 19.67 0.45
CA LEU A 608 -7.89 20.75 0.47
C LEU A 608 -8.36 21.04 1.89
N LEU A 609 -8.62 19.99 2.68
CA LEU A 609 -8.92 20.10 4.10
C LEU A 609 -7.80 20.86 4.85
N LYS A 610 -6.54 20.53 4.59
CA LYS A 610 -5.39 21.23 5.20
C LYS A 610 -5.30 22.69 4.77
N GLU A 611 -5.50 22.97 3.48
CA GLU A 611 -5.45 24.33 2.93
C GLU A 611 -6.50 25.24 3.58
N GLN A 612 -7.72 24.74 3.78
CA GLN A 612 -8.79 25.48 4.46
C GLN A 612 -8.54 25.62 5.96
N ALA A 613 -8.11 24.56 6.64
CA ALA A 613 -7.77 24.64 8.07
C ALA A 613 -6.65 25.66 8.35
N ASN A 614 -5.66 25.79 7.45
CA ASN A 614 -4.57 26.77 7.57
C ASN A 614 -5.05 28.24 7.49
N GLN A 615 -6.28 28.49 7.06
CA GLN A 615 -6.88 29.83 6.94
C GLN A 615 -7.72 30.22 8.17
N ILE A 616 -7.95 29.31 9.12
CA ILE A 616 -8.81 29.59 10.28
C ILE A 616 -7.98 29.73 11.55
N ASP A 617 -8.32 30.74 12.36
CA ASP A 617 -7.76 30.98 13.69
C ASP A 617 -8.80 30.60 14.76
N LEU A 618 -8.53 29.49 15.47
CA LEU A 618 -9.44 28.94 16.47
C LEU A 618 -9.57 29.83 17.72
N ASP A 619 -8.52 30.59 18.05
CA ASP A 619 -8.56 31.55 19.17
C ASP A 619 -9.50 32.70 18.84
N VAL A 620 -9.38 33.28 17.64
CA VAL A 620 -10.30 34.30 17.15
C VAL A 620 -11.73 33.75 17.11
N ALA A 621 -11.92 32.55 16.56
CA ALA A 621 -13.23 31.91 16.47
C ALA A 621 -13.91 31.80 17.83
N PHE A 622 -13.20 31.24 18.82
CA PHE A 622 -13.72 31.05 20.17
C PHE A 622 -13.98 32.38 20.88
N ASN A 623 -13.09 33.36 20.74
CA ASN A 623 -13.23 34.66 21.37
C ASN A 623 -14.47 35.42 20.87
N GLU A 624 -14.78 35.35 19.58
CA GLU A 624 -15.99 35.95 19.01
C GLU A 624 -17.27 35.26 19.51
N ILE A 625 -17.29 33.92 19.54
CA ILE A 625 -18.39 33.14 20.13
C ILE A 625 -18.60 33.56 21.59
N ARG A 626 -17.51 33.64 22.37
CA ARG A 626 -17.54 34.08 23.76
C ARG A 626 -18.11 35.48 23.91
N GLN A 627 -17.71 36.43 23.06
CA GLN A 627 -18.22 37.80 23.10
C GLN A 627 -19.72 37.86 22.85
N LYS A 628 -20.26 37.05 21.92
CA LYS A 628 -21.71 36.96 21.68
C LYS A 628 -22.48 36.58 22.95
N TYR A 629 -22.02 35.54 23.66
CA TYR A 629 -22.63 35.11 24.93
C TYR A 629 -22.55 36.18 26.02
N VAL A 630 -21.37 36.77 26.22
CA VAL A 630 -21.16 37.80 27.25
C VAL A 630 -21.99 39.05 26.99
N ALA A 631 -22.11 39.48 25.72
CA ALA A 631 -22.91 40.63 25.34
C ALA A 631 -24.42 40.39 25.54
N ALA A 632 -24.90 39.16 25.33
CA ALA A 632 -26.31 38.80 25.52
C ALA A 632 -26.68 38.52 27.00
N ALA A 633 -25.70 38.36 27.88
CA ALA A 633 -25.88 37.83 29.24
C ALA A 633 -26.45 38.81 30.29
N GLY A 634 -26.48 40.12 30.01
CA GLY A 634 -26.90 41.13 30.99
C GLY A 634 -26.10 41.04 32.31
N ASP A 635 -26.81 40.96 33.45
CA ASP A 635 -26.19 40.86 34.78
C ASP A 635 -25.36 39.58 34.99
N ASN A 636 -25.57 38.54 34.16
CA ASN A 636 -24.85 37.26 34.23
C ASN A 636 -23.55 37.25 33.40
N ALA A 637 -23.15 38.38 32.79
CA ALA A 637 -21.99 38.47 31.89
C ALA A 637 -20.70 37.88 32.48
N LYS A 638 -20.45 38.11 33.78
CA LYS A 638 -19.28 37.56 34.48
C LYS A 638 -19.32 36.03 34.57
N ALA A 639 -20.46 35.45 34.93
CA ALA A 639 -20.60 34.00 35.05
C ALA A 639 -20.43 33.29 33.70
N TRP A 640 -20.98 33.88 32.63
CA TRP A 640 -20.79 33.39 31.26
C TRP A 640 -19.33 33.46 30.81
N ALA A 641 -18.65 34.58 31.07
CA ALA A 641 -17.23 34.73 30.78
C ALA A 641 -16.41 33.66 31.50
N GLU A 642 -16.60 33.47 32.80
CA GLU A 642 -15.89 32.46 33.60
C GLU A 642 -16.15 31.04 33.09
N ALA A 643 -17.40 30.69 32.75
CA ALA A 643 -17.75 29.36 32.24
C ALA A 643 -17.14 29.07 30.85
N LEU A 644 -17.10 30.07 29.95
CA LEU A 644 -16.50 29.92 28.63
C LEU A 644 -14.97 29.90 28.69
N ASP A 645 -14.37 30.77 29.51
CA ASP A 645 -12.91 30.82 29.71
C ASP A 645 -12.38 29.49 30.25
N ALA A 646 -13.11 28.84 31.16
CA ALA A 646 -12.78 27.52 31.69
C ALA A 646 -12.83 26.40 30.64
N LYS A 647 -13.56 26.57 29.53
CA LYS A 647 -13.73 25.55 28.48
C LYS A 647 -12.95 25.83 27.21
N LYS A 648 -12.28 26.98 27.11
CA LYS A 648 -11.57 27.38 25.89
C LYS A 648 -10.63 26.29 25.40
N LEU A 649 -9.71 25.84 26.27
CA LEU A 649 -8.71 24.83 25.91
C LEU A 649 -9.29 23.43 25.75
N LEU A 650 -10.31 23.09 26.55
CA LEU A 650 -11.12 21.87 26.38
C LEU A 650 -11.69 21.74 24.96
N LEU A 651 -12.07 22.86 24.32
CA LEU A 651 -12.66 22.87 22.99
C LEU A 651 -11.63 23.06 21.85
N ILE A 652 -10.71 24.02 21.99
CA ILE A 652 -9.81 24.37 20.87
C ILE A 652 -8.63 23.42 20.72
N ARG A 653 -8.08 22.88 21.81
CA ARG A 653 -6.88 22.02 21.77
C ARG A 653 -7.06 20.76 20.92
N PRO A 654 -8.18 20.01 20.99
CA PRO A 654 -8.37 18.88 20.07
C PRO A 654 -8.58 19.33 18.62
N LEU A 655 -9.20 20.49 18.36
CA LEU A 655 -9.33 21.06 17.01
C LEU A 655 -7.97 21.44 16.42
N GLU A 656 -7.08 22.04 17.21
CA GLU A 656 -5.70 22.35 16.81
C GLU A 656 -4.94 21.09 16.36
N ARG A 657 -5.16 19.96 17.05
CA ARG A 657 -4.57 18.67 16.67
C ARG A 657 -5.09 18.17 15.32
N LEU A 658 -6.39 18.30 15.05
CA LEU A 658 -6.96 17.96 13.75
C LEU A 658 -6.46 18.90 12.64
N PHE A 659 -6.35 20.20 12.92
CA PHE A 659 -5.82 21.19 11.96
C PHE A 659 -4.34 20.94 11.64
N ALA A 660 -3.58 20.48 12.63
CA ALA A 660 -2.19 20.09 12.45
C ALA A 660 -2.07 18.83 11.57
N GLU A 661 -2.88 17.81 11.85
CA GLU A 661 -2.85 16.49 11.19
C GLU A 661 -4.07 16.26 10.29
N PRO A 662 -4.02 16.62 9.00
CA PRO A 662 -5.21 16.62 8.14
C PRO A 662 -5.76 15.23 7.84
N HIS A 663 -4.94 14.17 7.91
CA HIS A 663 -5.44 12.79 7.82
C HIS A 663 -6.30 12.40 9.03
N TYR A 664 -5.98 12.93 10.22
CA TYR A 664 -6.83 12.72 11.39
C TYR A 664 -8.15 13.46 11.21
N MET A 665 -8.11 14.67 10.64
CA MET A 665 -9.32 15.43 10.32
C MET A 665 -10.20 14.72 9.29
N SER A 666 -9.63 14.15 8.23
CA SER A 666 -10.39 13.40 7.22
C SER A 666 -11.09 12.18 7.81
N GLY A 667 -10.40 11.43 8.67
CA GLY A 667 -10.99 10.30 9.40
C GLY A 667 -12.12 10.73 10.34
N TRP A 668 -11.90 11.80 11.11
CA TRP A 668 -12.90 12.32 12.04
C TRP A 668 -14.17 12.81 11.33
N LEU A 669 -14.00 13.58 10.26
CA LEU A 669 -15.10 14.07 9.42
C LEU A 669 -15.89 12.92 8.82
N SER A 670 -15.21 11.88 8.33
CA SER A 670 -15.87 10.71 7.73
C SER A 670 -16.78 9.99 8.71
N MET A 671 -16.35 9.87 9.98
CA MET A 671 -17.11 9.21 11.04
C MET A 671 -18.27 10.04 11.58
N ASN A 672 -18.21 11.37 11.45
CA ASN A 672 -19.12 12.30 12.13
C ASN A 672 -19.88 13.26 11.19
N LYS A 673 -19.84 13.04 9.88
CA LYS A 673 -20.48 13.90 8.86
C LYS A 673 -21.99 14.13 9.07
N ASP A 674 -22.68 13.16 9.68
CA ASP A 674 -24.12 13.23 9.96
C ASP A 674 -24.43 13.72 11.39
N SER A 675 -23.39 14.06 12.19
CA SER A 675 -23.58 14.49 13.58
C SER A 675 -24.00 15.95 13.71
N LEU A 676 -23.75 16.74 12.66
CA LEU A 676 -24.01 18.18 12.63
C LEU A 676 -24.39 18.64 11.21
N HIS A 677 -25.44 19.46 11.13
CA HIS A 677 -25.82 20.19 9.92
C HIS A 677 -25.84 21.69 10.18
N ILE A 678 -25.52 22.48 9.16
CA ILE A 678 -25.63 23.94 9.20
C ILE A 678 -26.70 24.31 8.16
N ASP A 679 -27.91 24.60 8.63
CA ASP A 679 -29.07 24.90 7.79
C ASP A 679 -29.42 26.39 7.91
N ASP A 680 -29.36 27.14 6.82
CA ASP A 680 -29.58 28.60 6.82
C ASP A 680 -28.75 29.34 7.89
N GLY A 681 -27.57 28.79 8.23
CA GLY A 681 -26.67 29.30 9.26
C GLY A 681 -26.98 28.89 10.69
N GLU A 682 -28.07 28.15 10.94
CA GLU A 682 -28.33 27.56 12.25
C GLU A 682 -27.61 26.22 12.40
N ILE A 683 -26.92 26.05 13.53
CA ILE A 683 -26.23 24.81 13.90
C ILE A 683 -27.27 23.82 14.43
N LYS A 684 -27.46 22.70 13.71
CA LYS A 684 -28.36 21.61 14.11
C LYS A 684 -27.57 20.36 14.44
N TRP A 685 -27.36 20.15 15.74
CA TRP A 685 -26.74 18.95 16.28
C TRP A 685 -27.70 17.76 16.21
N GLN A 686 -27.28 16.70 15.52
CA GLN A 686 -27.95 15.39 15.57
C GLN A 686 -27.41 14.55 16.73
N THR A 687 -26.14 14.72 17.05
CA THR A 687 -25.48 14.10 18.19
C THR A 687 -25.09 15.15 19.22
N ASN A 688 -25.12 14.78 20.50
CA ASN A 688 -24.68 15.65 21.59
C ASN A 688 -23.20 16.09 21.39
N PRO A 689 -22.91 17.40 21.26
CA PRO A 689 -21.54 17.87 21.01
C PRO A 689 -20.58 17.56 22.16
N ILE A 690 -21.07 17.36 23.38
CA ILE A 690 -20.23 16.97 24.53
C ILE A 690 -19.78 15.51 24.43
N GLU A 691 -20.67 14.62 23.98
CA GLU A 691 -20.29 13.21 23.73
C GLU A 691 -19.36 13.11 22.51
N MET A 692 -19.54 13.96 21.50
CA MET A 692 -18.59 14.06 20.39
C MET A 692 -17.22 14.54 20.86
N LEU A 693 -17.18 15.51 21.77
CA LEU A 693 -15.92 16.02 22.31
C LEU A 693 -15.17 14.94 23.09
N ASP A 694 -15.87 14.16 23.91
CA ASP A 694 -15.30 13.00 24.62
C ASP A 694 -14.70 11.98 23.64
N LYS A 695 -15.47 11.60 22.60
CA LYS A 695 -14.98 10.73 21.52
C LYS A 695 -13.79 11.34 20.77
N LEU A 696 -13.73 12.66 20.60
CA LEU A 696 -12.64 13.34 19.91
C LEU A 696 -11.33 13.24 20.72
N TYR A 697 -11.39 13.42 22.03
CA TYR A 697 -10.22 13.21 22.90
C TYR A 697 -9.73 11.77 22.84
N HIS A 698 -10.65 10.80 22.85
CA HIS A 698 -10.30 9.40 22.65
C HIS A 698 -9.63 9.17 21.28
N TYR A 699 -10.26 9.65 20.20
CA TYR A 699 -9.78 9.54 18.82
C TYR A 699 -8.37 10.12 18.62
N LEU A 700 -8.02 11.20 19.35
CA LEU A 700 -6.70 11.83 19.28
C LEU A 700 -5.66 11.17 20.20
N ASN A 701 -5.97 10.02 20.82
CA ASN A 701 -5.12 9.37 21.83
C ASN A 701 -4.79 10.28 23.03
N MET A 702 -5.76 11.11 23.41
CA MET A 702 -5.66 12.09 24.48
C MET A 702 -6.50 11.74 25.70
N ASP A 703 -6.86 10.46 25.88
CA ASP A 703 -7.53 9.95 27.08
C ASP A 703 -6.77 10.37 28.36
N PHE A 704 -7.51 10.67 29.43
CA PHE A 704 -6.91 10.98 30.73
C PHE A 704 -6.29 9.71 31.32
N GLU A 705 -5.00 9.77 31.64
CA GLU A 705 -4.29 8.66 32.28
C GLU A 705 -3.41 9.21 33.42
N LYS A 706 -3.71 8.77 34.64
CA LYS A 706 -3.01 9.27 35.83
C LYS A 706 -1.50 8.99 35.72
N GLY A 707 -0.71 10.06 35.71
CA GLY A 707 0.75 10.00 35.61
C GLY A 707 1.30 10.10 34.19
N LYS A 708 0.46 10.06 33.15
CA LYS A 708 0.87 10.38 31.78
C LYS A 708 1.17 11.89 31.68
N PRO A 709 2.22 12.32 30.94
CA PRO A 709 2.52 13.75 30.84
C PRO A 709 1.37 14.53 30.18
N ALA A 710 1.02 15.70 30.72
CA ALA A 710 -0.10 16.54 30.28
C ALA A 710 -0.06 16.93 28.78
N ARG A 711 1.11 16.85 28.13
CA ARG A 711 1.25 17.02 26.67
C ARG A 711 0.47 15.99 25.85
N TYR A 712 0.31 14.77 26.38
CA TYR A 712 -0.21 13.59 25.66
C TYR A 712 -1.59 13.13 26.15
N MET A 713 -2.28 13.96 26.93
CA MET A 713 -3.63 13.70 27.41
C MET A 713 -4.41 15.00 27.60
N ILE A 714 -5.72 14.88 27.73
CA ILE A 714 -6.59 15.93 28.29
C ILE A 714 -6.05 16.36 29.66
N TRP A 715 -6.12 17.65 29.96
CA TRP A 715 -5.68 18.16 31.25
C TRP A 715 -6.66 17.79 32.34
N ASP A 716 -6.19 17.75 33.58
CA ASP A 716 -6.99 17.34 34.75
C ASP A 716 -8.27 18.16 34.91
N HIS A 717 -8.16 19.48 34.91
CA HIS A 717 -9.31 20.38 35.03
C HIS A 717 -10.26 20.30 33.82
N ASP A 718 -9.74 20.16 32.60
CA ASP A 718 -10.56 19.94 31.40
C ASP A 718 -11.29 18.59 31.47
N HIS A 719 -10.62 17.55 31.97
CA HIS A 719 -11.19 16.22 32.17
C HIS A 719 -12.29 16.24 33.22
N ASP A 720 -12.11 16.97 34.33
CA ASP A 720 -13.14 17.13 35.36
C ASP A 720 -14.40 17.79 34.78
N ILE A 721 -14.23 18.85 33.98
CA ILE A 721 -15.34 19.55 33.32
C ILE A 721 -16.06 18.61 32.33
N LEU A 722 -15.30 17.94 31.45
CA LEU A 722 -15.86 17.04 30.44
C LEU A 722 -16.58 15.85 31.08
N THR A 723 -15.97 15.24 32.10
CA THR A 723 -16.56 14.10 32.83
C THR A 723 -17.84 14.51 33.54
N ALA A 724 -17.88 15.69 34.16
CA ALA A 724 -19.08 16.22 34.78
C ALA A 724 -20.18 16.48 33.74
N ALA A 725 -19.84 17.03 32.57
CA ALA A 725 -20.76 17.28 31.47
C ALA A 725 -21.33 15.96 30.91
N VAL A 726 -20.48 14.98 30.61
CA VAL A 726 -20.89 13.64 30.14
C VAL A 726 -21.80 12.96 31.17
N SER A 727 -21.45 13.02 32.45
CA SER A 727 -22.26 12.45 33.54
C SER A 727 -23.61 13.15 33.67
N PHE A 728 -23.66 14.47 33.47
CA PHE A 728 -24.89 15.25 33.46
C PHE A 728 -25.84 14.78 32.35
N TYR A 729 -25.38 14.71 31.09
CA TYR A 729 -26.22 14.27 29.97
C TYR A 729 -26.66 12.82 30.10
N LYS A 730 -25.78 11.93 30.55
CA LYS A 730 -26.14 10.53 30.84
C LYS A 730 -27.28 10.46 31.85
N SER A 731 -27.14 11.15 32.99
CA SER A 731 -28.16 11.17 34.05
C SER A 731 -29.46 11.83 33.60
N LEU A 732 -29.39 12.82 32.71
CA LEU A 732 -30.55 13.49 32.15
C LEU A 732 -31.32 12.56 31.21
N ASN A 733 -30.63 11.90 30.28
CA ASN A 733 -31.22 10.95 29.33
C ASN A 733 -31.91 9.77 30.03
N GLU A 734 -31.43 9.35 31.20
CA GLU A 734 -32.09 8.30 32.01
C GLU A 734 -33.42 8.77 32.64
N LYS A 735 -33.65 10.09 32.75
CA LYS A 735 -34.80 10.69 33.45
C LYS A 735 -35.83 11.33 32.53
N VAL A 736 -35.48 11.59 31.27
CA VAL A 736 -36.37 12.23 30.30
C VAL A 736 -36.62 11.31 29.12
N ASP A 737 -37.81 11.42 28.54
CA ASP A 737 -38.20 10.65 27.37
C ASP A 737 -37.82 11.42 26.10
N ALA A 738 -36.54 11.38 25.74
CA ALA A 738 -35.99 11.97 24.53
C ALA A 738 -35.34 10.89 23.67
N ALA A 739 -35.81 10.73 22.43
CA ALA A 739 -35.32 9.68 21.52
C ALA A 739 -33.92 9.99 20.96
N ASP A 740 -33.58 11.27 20.83
CA ASP A 740 -32.35 11.77 20.26
C ASP A 740 -31.98 13.15 20.84
N PHE A 741 -30.83 13.68 20.42
CA PHE A 741 -30.37 14.99 20.90
C PHE A 741 -31.27 16.15 20.45
N PRO A 742 -31.80 16.20 19.21
CA PRO A 742 -32.81 17.20 18.83
C PRO A 742 -34.05 17.21 19.73
N ALA A 743 -34.59 16.04 20.09
CA ALA A 743 -35.72 15.93 21.01
C ALA A 743 -35.36 16.42 22.42
N LEU A 744 -34.14 16.12 22.88
CA LEU A 744 -33.62 16.62 24.15
C LEU A 744 -33.48 18.15 24.15
N GLN A 745 -32.96 18.72 23.06
CA GLN A 745 -32.86 20.18 22.86
C GLN A 745 -34.25 20.83 22.90
N ALA A 746 -35.23 20.27 22.21
CA ALA A 746 -36.61 20.77 22.21
C ALA A 746 -37.22 20.75 23.61
N LEU A 747 -36.92 19.71 24.41
CA LEU A 747 -37.35 19.63 25.80
C LEU A 747 -36.70 20.74 26.64
N LEU A 748 -35.37 20.88 26.55
CA LEU A 748 -34.57 21.86 27.30
C LEU A 748 -34.86 23.31 26.91
N ALA A 749 -35.41 23.56 25.72
CA ALA A 749 -35.90 24.87 25.31
C ALA A 749 -37.18 25.27 26.07
N SER A 750 -37.95 24.32 26.61
CA SER A 750 -39.19 24.60 27.32
C SER A 750 -38.99 24.93 28.80
N ASP A 751 -39.65 25.97 29.28
CA ASP A 751 -39.72 26.31 30.71
C ASP A 751 -40.56 25.31 31.53
N LYS A 752 -41.36 24.48 30.86
CA LYS A 752 -42.25 23.51 31.51
C LYS A 752 -41.47 22.28 31.94
N ALA A 753 -41.44 22.02 33.26
CA ALA A 753 -40.80 20.84 33.81
C ALA A 753 -41.43 19.53 33.28
N PRO A 754 -40.62 18.59 32.77
CA PRO A 754 -41.08 17.25 32.42
C PRO A 754 -41.46 16.45 33.66
N LYS A 755 -42.18 15.35 33.44
CA LYS A 755 -42.60 14.45 34.52
C LYS A 755 -41.36 13.94 35.27
N GLY A 756 -41.36 14.08 36.60
CA GLY A 756 -40.25 13.65 37.46
C GLY A 756 -39.29 14.77 37.88
N PHE A 757 -39.51 16.01 37.41
CA PHE A 757 -38.77 17.19 37.85
C PHE A 757 -39.70 18.22 38.49
N SER A 758 -39.26 18.84 39.58
CA SER A 758 -39.84 20.10 40.05
C SER A 758 -39.44 21.26 39.14
N SER A 759 -40.16 22.39 39.22
CA SER A 759 -39.84 23.60 38.46
C SER A 759 -38.43 24.12 38.76
N ASP A 760 -38.00 24.09 40.03
CA ASP A 760 -36.68 24.57 40.45
C ASP A 760 -35.56 23.64 39.96
N GLU A 761 -35.76 22.32 40.07
CA GLU A 761 -34.81 21.34 39.53
C GLU A 761 -34.70 21.46 38.01
N TRP A 762 -35.82 21.65 37.30
CA TRP A 762 -35.79 21.82 35.85
C TRP A 762 -35.08 23.10 35.42
N ALA A 763 -35.29 24.21 36.14
CA ALA A 763 -34.55 25.45 35.91
C ALA A 763 -33.04 25.23 36.10
N ALA A 764 -32.63 24.53 37.16
CA ALA A 764 -31.22 24.19 37.40
C ALA A 764 -30.63 23.29 36.30
N VAL A 765 -31.39 22.29 35.83
CA VAL A 765 -31.00 21.43 34.69
C VAL A 765 -30.78 22.25 33.43
N ARG A 766 -31.69 23.17 33.11
CA ARG A 766 -31.56 24.05 31.94
C ARG A 766 -30.36 24.99 32.07
N SER A 767 -30.09 25.54 33.25
CA SER A 767 -28.90 26.36 33.48
C SER A 767 -27.60 25.55 33.35
N ALA A 768 -27.55 24.33 33.89
CA ALA A 768 -26.41 23.43 33.73
C ALA A 768 -26.18 23.06 32.26
N HIS A 769 -27.27 22.73 31.55
CA HIS A 769 -27.23 22.47 30.11
C HIS A 769 -26.65 23.66 29.33
N ALA A 770 -27.19 24.86 29.54
CA ALA A 770 -26.71 26.07 28.87
C ALA A 770 -25.22 26.32 29.13
N GLY A 771 -24.79 26.13 30.38
CA GLY A 771 -23.40 26.23 30.80
C GLY A 771 -22.50 25.22 30.10
N TYR A 772 -22.87 23.94 30.01
CA TYR A 772 -22.07 22.92 29.31
C TYR A 772 -22.08 23.10 27.79
N TYR A 773 -23.24 23.41 27.21
CA TYR A 773 -23.47 23.51 25.77
C TYR A 773 -22.77 24.70 25.11
N ALA A 774 -22.67 25.85 25.78
CA ALA A 774 -22.12 27.06 25.18
C ALA A 774 -20.65 26.92 24.74
N GLY A 775 -20.26 27.54 23.64
CA GLY A 775 -18.92 27.43 23.07
C GLY A 775 -18.71 26.18 22.22
N THR A 776 -19.58 25.16 22.29
CA THR A 776 -19.47 23.98 21.42
C THR A 776 -19.71 24.30 19.95
N GLU A 777 -20.29 25.47 19.64
CA GLU A 777 -20.44 26.00 18.28
C GLU A 777 -19.11 26.09 17.53
N VAL A 778 -17.98 26.25 18.23
CA VAL A 778 -16.65 26.27 17.61
C VAL A 778 -16.33 24.96 16.86
N LEU A 779 -16.91 23.83 17.30
CA LEU A 779 -16.74 22.53 16.64
C LEU A 779 -17.37 22.52 15.23
N ALA A 780 -18.32 23.42 14.93
CA ALA A 780 -18.94 23.54 13.61
C ALA A 780 -17.93 23.94 12.52
N VAL A 781 -16.76 24.48 12.90
CA VAL A 781 -15.67 24.79 11.98
C VAL A 781 -15.24 23.57 11.15
N LEU A 782 -15.35 22.36 11.71
CA LEU A 782 -15.01 21.13 11.00
C LEU A 782 -15.96 20.87 9.84
N MET A 783 -17.28 21.02 10.07
CA MET A 783 -18.29 20.85 9.02
C MET A 783 -18.28 21.99 8.01
N TYR A 784 -17.95 23.20 8.45
CA TYR A 784 -17.69 24.32 7.55
C TYR A 784 -16.54 23.98 6.58
N ILE A 785 -15.39 23.56 7.09
CA ILE A 785 -14.24 23.14 6.24
C ILE A 785 -14.64 21.99 5.30
N ALA A 786 -15.36 20.98 5.79
CA ALA A 786 -15.80 19.85 4.97
C ALA A 786 -16.73 20.29 3.83
N THR A 787 -17.58 21.29 4.08
CA THR A 787 -18.51 21.86 3.09
C THR A 787 -17.77 22.68 2.05
N GLU A 788 -16.90 23.60 2.47
CA GLU A 788 -16.11 24.46 1.56
C GLU A 788 -15.19 23.67 0.63
N THR A 789 -14.68 22.53 1.11
CA THR A 789 -13.80 21.64 0.32
C THR A 789 -14.57 20.61 -0.51
N GLY A 790 -15.87 20.45 -0.25
CA GLY A 790 -16.68 19.35 -0.78
C GLY A 790 -16.15 17.97 -0.39
N PHE A 791 -15.53 17.83 0.80
CA PHE A 791 -14.87 16.59 1.23
C PHE A 791 -15.83 15.39 1.22
N CYS A 792 -17.07 15.59 1.68
CA CYS A 792 -18.09 14.54 1.76
C CYS A 792 -18.64 14.10 0.39
N GLU A 793 -18.28 14.77 -0.71
CA GLU A 793 -18.65 14.33 -2.07
C GLU A 793 -17.85 13.08 -2.50
N LEU A 794 -16.65 12.89 -1.96
CA LEU A 794 -15.90 11.64 -2.07
C LEU A 794 -16.61 10.59 -1.19
N SER A 795 -17.43 9.75 -1.80
CA SER A 795 -18.42 8.93 -1.10
C SER A 795 -18.60 7.55 -1.73
N VAL A 796 -19.21 6.63 -0.98
CA VAL A 796 -19.50 5.27 -1.43
C VAL A 796 -20.97 5.19 -1.85
N ASN A 797 -21.21 4.68 -3.06
CA ASN A 797 -22.52 4.51 -3.64
C ASN A 797 -23.22 3.24 -3.08
N PRO A 798 -24.55 3.10 -3.23
CA PRO A 798 -25.26 1.89 -2.80
C PRO A 798 -24.79 0.58 -3.44
N ASP A 799 -24.16 0.65 -4.61
CA ASP A 799 -23.53 -0.49 -5.31
C ASP A 799 -22.06 -0.70 -4.93
N LEU A 800 -21.61 -0.08 -3.83
CA LEU A 800 -20.25 -0.14 -3.28
C LEU A 800 -19.16 0.51 -4.14
N SER A 801 -19.49 1.09 -5.29
CA SER A 801 -18.54 1.90 -6.06
C SER A 801 -18.23 3.21 -5.33
N ILE A 802 -17.06 3.80 -5.61
CA ILE A 802 -16.66 5.07 -5.01
C ILE A 802 -16.86 6.20 -6.02
N THR A 803 -17.66 7.20 -5.64
CA THR A 803 -17.76 8.46 -6.39
C THR A 803 -16.53 9.30 -6.11
N ILE A 804 -15.73 9.54 -7.14
CA ILE A 804 -14.58 10.45 -7.10
C ILE A 804 -14.94 11.71 -7.87
N PRO A 805 -15.12 12.87 -7.21
CA PRO A 805 -15.38 14.12 -7.90
C PRO A 805 -14.30 14.48 -8.91
N GLU A 806 -14.70 14.95 -10.10
CA GLU A 806 -13.80 15.22 -11.24
C GLU A 806 -12.62 16.13 -10.87
N ARG A 807 -12.86 17.16 -10.03
CA ARG A 807 -11.81 18.07 -9.55
C ARG A 807 -10.65 17.34 -8.88
N LEU A 808 -10.90 16.25 -8.16
CA LEU A 808 -9.87 15.50 -7.44
C LEU A 808 -8.98 14.66 -8.38
N THR A 809 -9.39 14.51 -9.64
CA THR A 809 -8.60 13.86 -10.70
C THR A 809 -7.71 14.84 -11.48
N ASN A 810 -7.86 16.16 -11.24
CA ASN A 810 -7.05 17.18 -11.89
C ASN A 810 -5.59 17.10 -11.41
N LYS A 811 -4.65 16.90 -12.35
CA LYS A 811 -3.22 16.70 -12.04
C LYS A 811 -2.53 17.93 -11.43
N ASP A 812 -2.95 19.13 -11.79
CA ASP A 812 -2.35 20.36 -11.25
C ASP A 812 -2.81 20.59 -9.81
N LEU A 813 -4.10 20.35 -9.54
CA LEU A 813 -4.62 20.36 -8.17
C LEU A 813 -3.96 19.29 -7.31
N GLN A 814 -3.79 18.06 -7.82
CA GLN A 814 -3.08 16.98 -7.12
C GLN A 814 -1.64 17.41 -6.73
N LYS A 815 -0.91 18.05 -7.65
CA LYS A 815 0.43 18.58 -7.37
C LYS A 815 0.40 19.69 -6.34
N GLN A 816 -0.56 20.61 -6.42
CA GLN A 816 -0.71 21.70 -5.45
C GLN A 816 -1.00 21.15 -4.05
N MET A 817 -1.96 20.24 -3.93
CA MET A 817 -2.38 19.65 -2.66
C MET A 817 -1.28 18.79 -2.03
N ALA A 818 -0.48 18.08 -2.85
CA ALA A 818 0.72 17.40 -2.35
C ALA A 818 1.72 18.39 -1.71
N LYS A 819 1.90 19.60 -2.29
CA LYS A 819 2.72 20.67 -1.69
C LYS A 819 2.08 21.25 -0.43
N VAL A 820 0.75 21.30 -0.33
CA VAL A 820 0.08 21.75 0.91
C VAL A 820 0.31 20.75 2.05
N LEU A 821 0.20 19.44 1.77
CA LEU A 821 0.44 18.39 2.75
C LEU A 821 1.90 18.32 3.20
N VAL A 822 2.82 18.58 2.26
CA VAL A 822 4.25 18.58 2.51
C VAL A 822 4.83 19.87 1.92
N PRO A 823 4.73 21.00 2.66
CA PRO A 823 5.25 22.26 2.18
C PRO A 823 6.74 22.13 1.91
N PRO A 824 7.23 22.67 0.78
CA PRO A 824 8.65 22.69 0.52
C PRO A 824 9.34 23.44 1.69
N PRO A 825 10.55 23.03 2.08
CA PRO A 825 11.31 23.80 3.06
C PRO A 825 11.37 25.25 2.61
N ALA A 826 11.14 26.19 3.52
CA ALA A 826 11.30 27.61 3.21
C ALA A 826 12.73 27.80 2.69
N ALA A 827 12.88 28.10 1.40
CA ALA A 827 14.17 28.34 0.77
C ALA A 827 14.74 29.64 1.34
N LYS A 828 15.47 29.52 2.45
CA LYS A 828 16.20 30.64 3.06
C LYS A 828 17.56 30.87 2.39
N SER A 829 17.96 30.05 1.41
CA SER A 829 19.36 29.97 0.98
C SER A 829 19.56 29.92 -0.53
N ASP A 830 20.70 30.47 -0.92
CA ASP A 830 21.39 30.40 -2.20
C ASP A 830 21.84 28.97 -2.59
N GLU A 831 21.10 27.93 -2.17
CA GLU A 831 21.51 26.52 -2.27
C GLU A 831 20.35 25.58 -2.60
N VAL A 832 20.60 24.63 -3.50
CA VAL A 832 19.74 23.45 -3.70
C VAL A 832 20.34 22.30 -2.89
N LEU A 833 19.57 21.84 -1.92
CA LEU A 833 19.94 20.75 -1.03
C LEU A 833 19.45 19.40 -1.57
N ALA A 834 20.12 18.33 -1.18
CA ALA A 834 19.67 16.97 -1.41
C ALA A 834 18.29 16.73 -0.79
N ALA A 835 17.30 16.40 -1.62
CA ALA A 835 15.92 16.17 -1.19
C ALA A 835 15.76 14.92 -0.32
N SER A 836 16.66 13.95 -0.50
CA SER A 836 16.73 12.69 0.23
C SER A 836 18.19 12.23 0.33
N GLY A 837 18.46 11.26 1.22
CA GLY A 837 19.73 10.55 1.21
C GLY A 837 19.67 9.40 0.21
N GLY A 838 20.75 9.16 -0.54
CA GLY A 838 20.80 8.15 -1.60
C GLY A 838 22.07 8.23 -2.43
N MET A 839 22.12 7.48 -3.53
CA MET A 839 23.21 7.56 -4.51
C MET A 839 22.90 8.67 -5.52
N TYR A 840 23.78 9.64 -5.64
CA TYR A 840 23.68 10.79 -6.55
C TYR A 840 24.23 10.44 -7.92
N TYR A 841 23.49 10.83 -8.95
CA TYR A 841 23.83 10.67 -10.35
C TYR A 841 23.63 12.02 -11.06
N PRO A 842 24.71 12.67 -11.57
CA PRO A 842 24.59 13.95 -12.25
C PRO A 842 24.07 13.82 -13.69
N ARG A 843 23.84 12.60 -14.19
CA ARG A 843 23.53 12.29 -15.59
C ARG A 843 22.56 11.10 -15.69
N GLU A 844 21.92 10.94 -16.83
CA GLU A 844 20.90 9.89 -17.06
C GLU A 844 21.50 8.48 -17.17
N ALA A 845 22.69 8.37 -17.76
CA ALA A 845 23.43 7.11 -17.88
C ALA A 845 24.93 7.38 -17.98
N PRO A 846 25.79 6.38 -17.67
CA PRO A 846 27.23 6.50 -17.86
C PRO A 846 27.57 6.92 -19.30
N GLY A 847 28.34 8.00 -19.46
CA GLY A 847 28.74 8.54 -20.76
C GLY A 847 27.82 9.59 -21.38
N MET A 848 26.64 9.85 -20.79
CA MET A 848 25.76 10.97 -21.17
C MET A 848 26.23 12.29 -20.54
N ASP A 849 25.75 13.42 -21.06
CA ASP A 849 25.97 14.74 -20.49
C ASP A 849 25.35 14.86 -19.09
N VAL A 850 25.93 15.72 -18.25
CA VAL A 850 25.34 16.06 -16.95
C VAL A 850 24.09 16.91 -17.14
N PHE A 851 23.13 16.78 -16.25
CA PHE A 851 21.85 17.50 -16.34
C PHE A 851 22.02 19.02 -16.26
N VAL A 852 22.91 19.48 -15.36
CA VAL A 852 23.24 20.90 -15.18
C VAL A 852 24.71 21.08 -14.85
N SER A 853 25.29 22.17 -15.33
CA SER A 853 26.66 22.62 -15.08
C SER A 853 26.69 24.01 -14.42
N GLU A 854 27.85 24.41 -13.90
CA GLU A 854 28.02 25.78 -13.40
C GLU A 854 27.77 26.82 -14.50
N GLY A 855 26.94 27.81 -14.21
CA GLY A 855 26.51 28.86 -15.14
C GLY A 855 25.24 28.54 -15.93
N ASP A 856 24.75 27.29 -15.88
CA ASP A 856 23.52 26.92 -16.58
C ASP A 856 22.30 27.52 -15.90
N HIS A 857 21.39 28.05 -16.72
CA HIS A 857 20.04 28.42 -16.30
C HIS A 857 19.13 27.19 -16.40
N PHE A 858 18.34 26.95 -15.36
CA PHE A 858 17.35 25.88 -15.28
C PHE A 858 15.96 26.46 -15.03
N ASN A 859 14.95 25.88 -15.67
CA ASN A 859 13.56 26.20 -15.44
C ASN A 859 12.95 25.30 -14.38
N THR A 860 11.88 25.78 -13.74
CA THR A 860 11.03 24.95 -12.88
C THR A 860 10.59 23.69 -13.62
N GLY A 861 10.86 22.53 -13.03
CA GLY A 861 10.53 21.22 -13.63
C GLY A 861 11.69 20.57 -14.41
N ASP A 862 12.77 21.29 -14.71
CA ASP A 862 13.96 20.69 -15.32
C ASP A 862 14.63 19.70 -14.37
N THR A 863 15.19 18.62 -14.89
CA THR A 863 15.91 17.65 -14.05
C THR A 863 17.26 18.22 -13.66
N LEU A 864 17.60 18.23 -12.37
CA LEU A 864 18.90 18.71 -11.86
C LEU A 864 19.88 17.56 -11.62
N TYR A 865 19.37 16.43 -11.12
CA TYR A 865 20.14 15.22 -10.86
C TYR A 865 19.19 14.03 -10.68
N ILE A 866 19.74 12.83 -10.67
CA ILE A 866 19.02 11.62 -10.24
C ILE A 866 19.54 11.20 -8.87
N VAL A 867 18.62 10.80 -7.99
CA VAL A 867 18.95 10.12 -6.74
C VAL A 867 18.38 8.71 -6.75
N GLU A 868 19.25 7.71 -6.62
CA GLU A 868 18.82 6.35 -6.37
C GLU A 868 18.57 6.16 -4.88
N VAL A 869 17.30 5.90 -4.56
CA VAL A 869 16.82 5.61 -3.21
C VAL A 869 15.89 4.43 -3.34
N MET A 870 16.04 3.42 -2.47
CA MET A 870 15.16 2.25 -2.49
C MET A 870 15.07 1.53 -3.86
N LYS A 871 16.18 1.41 -4.61
CA LYS A 871 16.26 0.84 -5.98
C LYS A 871 15.49 1.60 -7.07
N MET A 872 14.99 2.80 -6.76
CA MET A 872 14.34 3.67 -7.73
C MET A 872 15.25 4.85 -8.06
N PHE A 873 15.43 5.09 -9.36
CA PHE A 873 16.10 6.28 -9.87
C PHE A 873 15.07 7.40 -9.92
N ASN A 874 15.15 8.31 -8.96
CA ASN A 874 14.25 9.44 -8.87
C ASN A 874 14.92 10.65 -9.51
N LYS A 875 14.36 11.14 -10.62
CA LYS A 875 14.75 12.43 -11.18
C LYS A 875 14.34 13.52 -10.20
N VAL A 876 15.32 14.25 -9.68
CA VAL A 876 15.07 15.41 -8.84
C VAL A 876 14.95 16.62 -9.75
N ILE A 877 13.73 17.15 -9.80
CA ILE A 877 13.39 18.30 -10.61
C ILE A 877 13.64 19.60 -9.85
N ALA A 878 13.96 20.65 -10.60
CA ALA A 878 14.10 22.00 -10.10
C ALA A 878 12.75 22.49 -9.54
N PRO A 879 12.68 22.87 -8.26
CA PRO A 879 11.44 23.31 -7.63
C PRO A 879 11.02 24.73 -8.01
N PHE A 880 11.93 25.51 -8.57
CA PHE A 880 11.75 26.86 -9.10
C PHE A 880 12.77 27.06 -10.24
N SER A 881 12.69 28.17 -10.97
CA SER A 881 13.66 28.51 -12.01
C SER A 881 14.82 29.30 -11.42
N GLY A 882 16.03 29.14 -11.95
CA GLY A 882 17.20 29.85 -11.47
C GLY A 882 18.47 29.52 -12.25
N THR A 883 19.60 30.01 -11.76
CA THR A 883 20.91 29.75 -12.36
C THR A 883 21.80 28.99 -11.37
N ILE A 884 22.51 27.96 -11.84
CA ILE A 884 23.52 27.24 -11.04
C ILE A 884 24.75 28.14 -10.87
N ALA A 885 24.95 28.66 -9.67
CA ALA A 885 26.14 29.45 -9.34
C ALA A 885 27.36 28.58 -9.05
N LYS A 886 27.16 27.37 -8.50
CA LYS A 886 28.22 26.42 -8.20
C LYS A 886 27.71 24.99 -8.08
N VAL A 887 28.47 23.99 -8.53
CA VAL A 887 28.20 22.56 -8.26
C VAL A 887 29.07 22.13 -7.07
N LEU A 888 28.46 21.52 -6.04
CA LEU A 888 29.13 21.19 -4.77
C LEU A 888 29.41 19.69 -4.59
N VAL A 889 28.85 18.84 -5.45
CA VAL A 889 29.06 17.38 -5.44
C VAL A 889 29.48 16.93 -6.83
N GLU A 890 30.60 16.22 -6.90
CA GLU A 890 31.17 15.69 -8.14
C GLU A 890 31.30 14.17 -8.06
N GLY A 891 31.05 13.49 -9.18
CA GLY A 891 31.16 12.03 -9.30
C GLY A 891 29.81 11.35 -9.59
N ASP A 892 29.89 10.13 -10.11
CA ASP A 892 28.75 9.30 -10.48
C ASP A 892 28.57 8.19 -9.41
N GLY A 893 27.36 8.01 -8.89
CA GLY A 893 27.07 7.06 -7.81
C GLY A 893 27.64 7.49 -6.45
N VAL A 894 27.66 8.79 -6.15
CA VAL A 894 28.20 9.31 -4.87
C VAL A 894 27.11 9.32 -3.81
N ILE A 895 27.39 8.82 -2.61
CA ILE A 895 26.41 8.86 -1.52
C ILE A 895 26.21 10.30 -1.04
N ILE A 896 24.98 10.79 -1.11
CA ILE A 896 24.55 12.09 -0.58
C ILE A 896 23.61 11.90 0.62
N LYS A 897 23.60 12.87 1.54
CA LYS A 897 22.70 12.91 2.70
C LYS A 897 21.60 13.95 2.49
N LYS A 898 20.38 13.70 2.97
CA LYS A 898 19.31 14.71 2.96
C LYS A 898 19.80 16.01 3.61
N GLY A 899 19.54 17.15 2.96
CA GLY A 899 19.98 18.47 3.41
C GLY A 899 21.44 18.79 3.10
N GLN A 900 22.21 17.87 2.50
CA GLN A 900 23.54 18.18 1.97
C GLN A 900 23.42 19.17 0.81
N PRO A 901 24.16 20.29 0.83
CA PRO A 901 24.21 21.20 -0.30
C PRO A 901 24.78 20.51 -1.55
N LEU A 902 24.03 20.53 -2.65
CA LEU A 902 24.41 19.94 -3.94
C LEU A 902 24.80 21.01 -4.95
N PHE A 903 24.07 22.13 -4.95
CA PHE A 903 24.33 23.27 -5.83
C PHE A 903 24.21 24.56 -5.03
N LYS A 904 25.05 25.55 -5.34
CA LYS A 904 24.71 26.95 -5.08
C LYS A 904 23.94 27.51 -6.26
N ILE A 905 22.97 28.36 -6.00
CA ILE A 905 22.04 28.86 -7.01
C ILE A 905 21.66 30.33 -6.81
N ILE A 906 21.18 30.94 -7.88
CA ILE A 906 20.51 32.24 -7.88
C ILE A 906 19.08 32.02 -8.40
N PRO A 907 18.04 32.05 -7.55
CA PRO A 907 16.66 31.84 -7.98
C PRO A 907 16.13 33.02 -8.79
N ASP A 908 15.30 32.75 -9.80
CA ASP A 908 14.64 33.76 -10.65
C ASP A 908 13.54 34.51 -9.90
N GLU A 909 12.79 33.79 -9.06
CA GLU A 909 11.76 34.35 -8.18
C GLU A 909 12.21 34.29 -6.72
N MET A 910 12.31 35.46 -6.07
CA MET A 910 12.48 35.54 -4.64
C MET A 910 11.12 35.40 -3.96
N ILE A 911 10.96 34.40 -3.08
CA ILE A 911 9.71 34.20 -2.32
C ILE A 911 9.44 35.47 -1.51
N VAL A 912 8.30 36.11 -1.78
CA VAL A 912 7.76 37.17 -0.91
C VAL A 912 7.31 36.47 0.37
N ILE A 913 8.07 36.65 1.45
CA ILE A 913 7.67 36.20 2.79
C ILE A 913 6.57 37.14 3.24
N GLU A 914 5.32 36.70 3.16
CA GLU A 914 4.20 37.38 3.83
C GLU A 914 4.56 37.53 5.32
N THR A 915 4.37 38.74 5.84
CA THR A 915 4.67 39.02 7.25
C THR A 915 3.74 38.22 8.15
N PRO A 916 4.17 37.80 9.36
CA PRO A 916 3.30 37.14 10.32
C PRO A 916 2.00 37.91 10.58
N GLU A 917 2.05 39.25 10.51
CA GLU A 917 0.90 40.14 10.65
C GLU A 917 -0.09 40.01 9.49
N GLU A 918 0.37 39.92 8.24
CA GLU A 918 -0.48 39.70 7.05
C GLU A 918 -1.17 38.34 7.10
N VAL A 919 -0.45 37.28 7.49
CA VAL A 919 -1.02 35.93 7.66
C VAL A 919 -2.07 35.92 8.78
N ALA A 920 -1.79 36.58 9.91
CA ALA A 920 -2.73 36.68 11.02
C ALA A 920 -4.00 37.45 10.61
N GLU A 921 -3.87 38.55 9.87
CA GLU A 921 -5.03 39.32 9.41
C GLU A 921 -5.86 38.54 8.38
N MET A 922 -5.22 37.85 7.44
CA MET A 922 -5.90 36.96 6.49
C MET A 922 -6.69 35.87 7.23
N ARG A 923 -6.07 35.21 8.21
CA ARG A 923 -6.75 34.20 9.03
C ARG A 923 -7.90 34.78 9.83
N ARG A 924 -7.73 35.98 10.39
CA ARG A 924 -8.79 36.69 11.11
C ARG A 924 -9.98 36.93 10.18
N VAL A 925 -9.77 37.48 8.98
CA VAL A 925 -10.83 37.74 7.99
C VAL A 925 -11.57 36.45 7.64
N LYS A 926 -10.83 35.38 7.30
CA LYS A 926 -11.42 34.07 6.98
C LYS A 926 -12.18 33.45 8.15
N THR A 927 -11.71 33.65 9.37
CA THR A 927 -12.41 33.21 10.59
C THR A 927 -13.72 33.97 10.79
N ILE A 928 -13.74 35.28 10.51
CA ILE A 928 -14.97 36.08 10.57
C ILE A 928 -15.94 35.64 9.46
N GLU A 929 -15.47 35.32 8.25
CA GLU A 929 -16.31 34.74 7.19
C GLU A 929 -16.97 33.44 7.64
N PHE A 930 -16.21 32.51 8.23
CA PHE A 930 -16.74 31.30 8.86
C PHE A 930 -17.83 31.64 9.90
N LEU A 931 -17.54 32.51 10.86
CA LEU A 931 -18.50 32.86 11.91
C LEU A 931 -19.74 33.57 11.37
N ALA A 932 -19.64 34.29 10.26
CA ALA A 932 -20.77 34.94 9.61
C ALA A 932 -21.71 33.93 8.93
N THR A 933 -21.23 32.71 8.64
CA THR A 933 -22.11 31.60 8.22
C THR A 933 -22.94 31.07 9.38
N LEU A 934 -22.57 31.34 10.63
CA LEU A 934 -23.28 30.89 11.83
C LEU A 934 -24.17 32.03 12.36
N LYS A 935 -25.48 31.79 12.44
CA LYS A 935 -26.48 32.74 12.96
C LYS A 935 -26.53 32.76 14.48
#